data_AF-A0A7M4FGU9-F1
#
_entry.id   AF-A0A7M4FGU9-F1
#
_cell.length_a   1.000
_cell.length_b   1.000
_cell.length_c   1.000
_cell.angle_alpha   90.00
_cell.angle_beta   90.00
_cell.angle_gamma   90.00
#
_symmetry.space_group_name_H-M   'P 1'
#
loop_
_entity.id
_entity.type
_entity.pdbx_description
1 polymer ?
#
loop_
_entity_poly.entity_id
_entity_poly.type
_entity_poly.pdbx_seq_one_letter_code
_entity_poly.pdbx_strand_id
1 'polypeptide(L)'
;MKSFAKLQDFAPSLAIIWCFSFKPERLEGETTLTDRGFDLTFRTADDPSLSLIKYGEFLYDNLIVFSPSIEDFGGNINVETITAFIDGGGSVLVAASSDIGDPLRELGSECGIEFDEERTAVIDHHNYDVSDPGQHTLIVADSENLLKAPTIVGKSPLNPILFRGVGMVADPDNPLVLDILTGSSTSYSFFPDKPINQYPHAVGKNTLLIAGLQARNNARVVFSGSLDFFSDAFFNSAVQKAVPGSKRYSQTGNYELAVALSRWVFKEEGVLRVGEVSHHRVGEIAPPNAYTVTDLVEYSIVIEKLSDGKWVPFDGDDIQLEFVRIDPFVRTFLKRNGGKYSVQFKLPDVYGVFQFKVDYNRLGYTHLYSSTQIVYAERPLTDNHRSLASYGLKDGDVVILRQKENVEPRPPGHFPGLPRIDFSSIAVPGMSTQQPQQPAQHLRSSPPEAPSFPQGLDNPALLRDMLLANPHELSLLKERNPPLAEALLSGDLEKFTKVLVEQQQDRARREQERIRLFAADPFDLEAQAKIEEDIRQQNIEENMTIAMEEAPESFGQVVMLYINCKVNGHPVKAFVDSGAQMTIMSQACAERCNIMRLVDRRWAGIAKGVGTQKIIGRVHLAQVQIEGDFLPCSFSILEEQPMDMLLGLDMLKRHQCSIDLKKNVLVIGTTGSQTPFLPEGELPECARLAYGAGREDMRPDEIADQELAEALQKSVEEAGMSTQLTNCVT
;
A
#
# COMPACT_ATOMS: atom_id res chain seq x y z
N MET A 1 18.33 -6.67 9.07
CA MET A 1 19.02 -5.47 9.61
C MET A 1 19.91 -4.86 8.54
N LYS A 2 19.37 -3.92 7.77
CA LYS A 2 20.09 -2.86 7.01
C LYS A 2 19.03 -2.07 6.23
N SER A 3 18.40 -1.14 6.92
CA SER A 3 17.62 -0.04 6.34
C SER A 3 17.40 0.97 7.48
N PHE A 4 18.48 1.62 7.90
CA PHE A 4 18.45 2.76 8.82
C PHE A 4 19.79 3.48 8.67
N ALA A 5 19.94 4.24 7.58
CA ALA A 5 20.98 5.24 7.41
C ALA A 5 20.69 6.12 6.17
N LYS A 6 19.64 6.93 6.23
CA LYS A 6 19.63 8.25 5.60
C LYS A 6 19.25 9.26 6.70
N LEU A 7 20.23 9.57 7.54
CA LEU A 7 20.25 10.80 8.33
C LEU A 7 21.37 11.63 7.68
N GLN A 8 20.99 12.38 6.66
CA GLN A 8 21.81 13.42 6.07
C GLN A 8 21.04 14.71 6.28
N ASP A 9 21.71 15.70 6.88
CA ASP A 9 21.18 16.96 7.42
C ASP A 9 20.42 17.81 6.38
N PHE A 10 19.19 17.42 6.07
CA PHE A 10 18.21 18.26 5.39
C PHE A 10 17.13 18.66 6.39
N ALA A 11 16.73 19.93 6.36
CA ALA A 11 15.58 20.40 7.12
C ALA A 11 14.34 19.57 6.71
N PRO A 12 13.47 19.16 7.65
CA PRO A 12 12.28 18.38 7.32
C PRO A 12 11.41 19.20 6.36
N SER A 13 11.14 18.64 5.18
CA SER A 13 10.37 19.33 4.15
C SER A 13 8.87 19.14 4.37
N LEU A 14 8.12 20.24 4.27
CA LEU A 14 6.69 20.31 4.53
C LEU A 14 5.97 20.87 3.30
N ALA A 15 5.15 20.06 2.66
CA ALA A 15 4.20 20.55 1.66
C ALA A 15 2.95 21.06 2.36
N ILE A 16 2.58 22.33 2.11
CA ILE A 16 1.32 22.91 2.53
C ILE A 16 0.44 23.06 1.30
N ILE A 17 -0.63 22.28 1.27
CA ILE A 17 -1.67 22.36 0.25
C ILE A 17 -2.80 23.25 0.80
N TRP A 18 -3.14 24.31 0.08
CA TRP A 18 -4.19 25.25 0.48
C TRP A 18 -5.25 25.51 -0.59
N CYS A 19 -6.30 26.26 -0.25
CA CYS A 19 -7.23 26.86 -1.21
C CYS A 19 -6.99 28.38 -1.37
N PHE A 20 -7.21 28.93 -2.57
CA PHE A 20 -6.98 30.35 -2.94
C PHE A 20 -7.62 31.39 -1.99
N SER A 21 -8.72 31.03 -1.31
CA SER A 21 -9.45 31.87 -0.37
C SER A 21 -8.71 32.10 0.95
N PHE A 22 -7.69 31.29 1.22
CA PHE A 22 -6.87 31.35 2.43
C PHE A 22 -5.44 31.73 2.04
N LYS A 23 -5.23 32.99 1.64
CA LYS A 23 -3.89 33.57 1.65
C LYS A 23 -3.60 33.99 3.10
N PRO A 24 -2.66 33.36 3.80
CA PRO A 24 -2.18 33.83 5.08
C PRO A 24 -1.42 35.11 4.78
N GLU A 25 -2.03 36.24 5.13
CA GLU A 25 -1.22 37.31 5.68
C GLU A 25 -0.72 36.81 7.05
N ARG A 26 0.29 35.91 7.03
CA ARG A 26 0.92 35.23 8.17
C ARG A 26 -0.02 34.60 9.19
N LEU A 27 -0.20 33.28 9.11
CA LEU A 27 -0.60 32.53 10.31
C LEU A 27 0.53 32.64 11.34
N GLU A 28 0.24 32.97 12.60
CA GLU A 28 1.22 32.91 13.70
C GLU A 28 1.81 31.49 13.83
N GLY A 29 1.03 30.47 13.44
CA GLY A 29 1.48 29.08 13.34
C GLY A 29 2.57 28.83 12.29
N GLU A 30 2.56 29.53 11.15
CA GLU A 30 3.56 29.38 10.08
C GLU A 30 4.93 29.94 10.49
N THR A 31 4.92 31.08 11.18
CA THR A 31 6.13 31.67 11.75
C THR A 31 6.75 30.69 12.74
N THR A 32 5.91 30.02 13.55
CA THR A 32 6.36 29.02 14.53
C THR A 32 6.89 27.73 13.91
N LEU A 33 6.37 27.29 12.75
CA LEU A 33 6.91 26.13 12.02
C LEU A 33 8.28 26.48 11.38
N THR A 34 8.37 27.65 10.77
CA THR A 34 9.63 28.13 10.17
C THR A 34 10.71 28.36 11.23
N ASP A 35 10.34 28.95 12.38
CA ASP A 35 11.24 29.18 13.52
C ASP A 35 11.75 27.86 14.14
N ARG A 36 11.02 26.76 13.97
CA ARG A 36 11.44 25.40 14.35
C ARG A 36 12.30 24.70 13.30
N GLY A 37 12.51 25.31 12.14
CA GLY A 37 13.40 24.81 11.08
C GLY A 37 12.74 23.93 10.03
N PHE A 38 11.41 23.97 9.87
CA PHE A 38 10.72 23.33 8.74
C PHE A 38 10.89 24.15 7.46
N ASP A 39 11.13 23.47 6.34
CA ASP A 39 11.12 24.09 5.01
C ASP A 39 9.72 24.03 4.41
N LEU A 40 9.06 25.18 4.26
CA LEU A 40 7.65 25.29 3.88
C LEU A 40 7.50 25.52 2.38
N THR A 41 6.87 24.56 1.68
CA THR A 41 6.48 24.73 0.28
C THR A 41 4.96 24.86 0.16
N PHE A 42 4.50 26.03 -0.26
CA PHE A 42 3.07 26.31 -0.45
C PHE A 42 2.63 25.98 -1.88
N ARG A 43 1.53 25.22 -2.02
CA ARG A 43 0.91 24.86 -3.29
C ARG A 43 -0.60 25.02 -3.20
N THR A 44 -1.24 25.35 -4.32
CA THR A 44 -2.70 25.27 -4.40
C THR A 44 -3.12 23.82 -4.57
N ALA A 45 -4.26 23.46 -3.97
CA ALA A 45 -4.77 22.08 -3.99
C ALA A 45 -5.07 21.56 -5.40
N ASP A 46 -5.35 22.45 -6.35
CA ASP A 46 -5.65 22.17 -7.75
C ASP A 46 -4.44 22.30 -8.69
N ASP A 47 -3.22 22.51 -8.16
CA ASP A 47 -2.02 22.69 -8.97
C ASP A 47 -1.70 21.39 -9.76
N PRO A 48 -1.71 21.40 -11.10
CA PRO A 48 -1.45 20.21 -11.91
C PRO A 48 0.00 19.70 -11.81
N SER A 49 0.92 20.50 -11.25
CA SER A 49 2.32 20.12 -11.02
C SER A 49 2.56 19.47 -9.65
N LEU A 50 1.52 19.36 -8.81
CA LEU A 50 1.61 18.82 -7.47
C LEU A 50 1.96 17.32 -7.50
N SER A 51 3.00 16.94 -6.74
CA SER A 51 3.37 15.54 -6.55
C SER A 51 4.03 15.32 -5.18
N LEU A 52 3.71 14.19 -4.54
CA LEU A 52 4.30 13.75 -3.28
C LEU A 52 5.40 12.71 -3.49
N ILE A 53 5.27 11.94 -4.57
CA ILE A 53 6.16 10.83 -4.91
C ILE A 53 6.68 11.05 -6.32
N LYS A 54 8.00 10.92 -6.50
CA LYS A 54 8.64 10.94 -7.81
C LYS A 54 9.74 9.89 -7.86
N TYR A 55 9.71 9.03 -8.87
CA TYR A 55 10.65 7.92 -9.02
C TYR A 55 10.75 7.00 -7.78
N GLY A 56 9.63 6.80 -7.08
CA GLY A 56 9.58 5.96 -5.87
C GLY A 56 10.18 6.59 -4.60
N GLU A 57 10.69 7.83 -4.67
CA GLU A 57 11.09 8.59 -3.49
C GLU A 57 10.00 9.61 -3.10
N PHE A 58 9.79 9.76 -1.79
CA PHE A 58 8.94 10.80 -1.24
C PHE A 58 9.68 12.14 -1.31
N LEU A 59 9.04 13.14 -1.91
CA LEU A 59 9.60 14.49 -2.04
C LEU A 59 9.50 15.31 -0.75
N TYR A 60 8.59 14.91 0.14
CA TYR A 60 8.27 15.59 1.38
C TYR A 60 8.29 14.60 2.55
N ASP A 61 8.67 15.06 3.75
CA ASP A 61 8.56 14.25 4.97
C ASP A 61 7.18 14.37 5.62
N ASN A 62 6.54 15.53 5.42
CA ASN A 62 5.32 15.91 6.09
C ASN A 62 4.36 16.62 5.12
N LEU A 63 3.06 16.52 5.39
CA LEU A 63 1.99 17.10 4.58
C LEU A 63 0.98 17.84 5.46
N ILE A 64 0.64 19.08 5.08
CA ILE A 64 -0.50 19.83 5.63
C ILE A 64 -1.54 20.03 4.53
N VAL A 65 -2.80 19.72 4.85
CA VAL A 65 -3.94 19.92 3.95
C VAL A 65 -4.92 20.90 4.59
N PHE A 66 -4.84 22.16 4.18
CA PHE A 66 -5.71 23.28 4.56
C PHE A 66 -6.57 23.74 3.38
N SER A 67 -7.19 22.77 2.72
CA SER A 67 -8.09 22.95 1.58
C SER A 67 -9.39 22.19 1.82
N PRO A 68 -10.26 22.67 2.74
CA PRO A 68 -11.41 21.89 3.21
C PRO A 68 -12.40 21.56 2.08
N SER A 69 -12.62 22.49 1.15
CA SER A 69 -13.63 22.40 0.08
C SER A 69 -13.06 21.89 -1.25
N ILE A 70 -12.05 21.03 -1.20
CA ILE A 70 -11.44 20.47 -2.41
C ILE A 70 -12.29 19.30 -2.91
N GLU A 71 -12.63 19.32 -4.20
CA GLU A 71 -13.35 18.21 -4.86
C GLU A 71 -12.38 17.21 -5.50
N ASP A 72 -11.28 17.72 -6.07
CA ASP A 72 -10.23 16.93 -6.69
C ASP A 72 -8.88 17.61 -6.44
N PHE A 73 -7.86 16.85 -6.04
CA PHE A 73 -6.51 17.37 -5.97
C PHE A 73 -5.87 17.43 -7.36
N GLY A 74 -4.98 18.41 -7.57
CA GLY A 74 -4.22 18.56 -8.79
C GLY A 74 -3.05 17.57 -8.92
N GLY A 75 -2.59 17.40 -10.15
CA GLY A 75 -1.41 16.59 -10.47
C GLY A 75 -1.67 15.11 -10.32
N ASN A 76 -0.80 14.41 -9.57
CA ASN A 76 -0.95 12.97 -9.29
C ASN A 76 -1.41 12.70 -7.85
N ILE A 77 -1.91 13.72 -7.14
CA ILE A 77 -2.39 13.55 -5.77
C ILE A 77 -3.83 13.06 -5.78
N ASN A 78 -4.07 11.98 -5.05
CA ASN A 78 -5.39 11.45 -4.74
C ASN A 78 -5.34 10.80 -3.34
N VAL A 79 -6.47 10.27 -2.87
CA VAL A 79 -6.56 9.63 -1.55
C VAL A 79 -5.58 8.44 -1.44
N GLU A 80 -5.45 7.64 -2.50
CA GLU A 80 -4.49 6.51 -2.56
C GLU A 80 -3.03 6.97 -2.43
N THR A 81 -2.68 8.11 -3.00
CA THR A 81 -1.32 8.66 -2.93
C THR A 81 -1.00 9.17 -1.52
N ILE A 82 -1.99 9.80 -0.86
CA ILE A 82 -1.83 10.28 0.52
C ILE A 82 -1.80 9.10 1.51
N THR A 83 -2.60 8.06 1.30
CA THR A 83 -2.55 6.84 2.10
C THR A 83 -1.22 6.10 1.91
N ALA A 84 -0.73 5.96 0.68
CA ALA A 84 0.61 5.43 0.40
C ALA A 84 1.73 6.27 1.06
N PHE A 85 1.56 7.59 1.14
CA PHE A 85 2.47 8.49 1.87
C PHE A 85 2.47 8.21 3.38
N ILE A 86 1.30 8.00 3.98
CA ILE A 86 1.16 7.60 5.39
C ILE A 86 1.79 6.23 5.63
N ASP A 87 1.57 5.26 4.75
CA ASP A 87 2.17 3.92 4.81
C ASP A 87 3.70 3.96 4.66
N GLY A 88 4.21 4.91 3.87
CA GLY A 88 5.62 5.25 3.76
C GLY A 88 6.24 5.85 5.03
N GLY A 89 5.43 6.19 6.04
CA GLY A 89 5.87 6.76 7.31
C GLY A 89 5.75 8.29 7.40
N GLY A 90 5.20 8.94 6.36
CA GLY A 90 4.94 10.37 6.31
C GLY A 90 3.89 10.80 7.33
N SER A 91 3.97 12.05 7.78
CA SER A 91 3.03 12.60 8.77
C SER A 91 2.09 13.61 8.12
N VAL A 92 0.79 13.54 8.44
CA VAL A 92 -0.24 14.34 7.76
C VAL A 92 -1.08 15.11 8.77
N LEU A 93 -1.32 16.40 8.51
CA LEU A 93 -2.24 17.22 9.29
C LEU A 93 -3.32 17.80 8.36
N VAL A 94 -4.57 17.43 8.61
CA VAL A 94 -5.73 17.82 7.80
C VAL A 94 -6.63 18.72 8.63
N ALA A 95 -7.08 19.84 8.03
CA ALA A 95 -8.12 20.66 8.61
C ALA A 95 -9.31 20.80 7.64
N ALA A 96 -10.47 20.34 8.10
CA ALA A 96 -11.75 20.45 7.41
C ALA A 96 -12.53 21.69 7.88
N SER A 97 -13.69 21.92 7.28
CA SER A 97 -14.68 22.90 7.74
C SER A 97 -16.07 22.36 7.45
N SER A 98 -17.11 23.16 7.68
CA SER A 98 -18.46 22.80 7.23
C SER A 98 -18.59 22.68 5.71
N ASP A 99 -17.65 23.19 4.92
CA ASP A 99 -17.61 23.03 3.46
C ASP A 99 -16.67 21.88 3.06
N ILE A 100 -16.67 20.78 3.81
CA ILE A 100 -15.79 19.63 3.57
C ILE A 100 -16.11 18.96 2.22
N GLY A 101 -15.07 18.75 1.40
CA GLY A 101 -15.15 18.02 0.14
C GLY A 101 -14.89 16.52 0.28
N ASP A 102 -15.32 15.74 -0.72
CA ASP A 102 -15.31 14.28 -0.68
C ASP A 102 -13.92 13.64 -0.47
N PRO A 103 -12.81 14.11 -1.10
CA PRO A 103 -11.48 13.54 -0.87
C PRO A 103 -11.01 13.58 0.60
N LEU A 104 -11.40 14.61 1.36
CA LEU A 104 -11.04 14.68 2.79
C LEU A 104 -11.89 13.72 3.64
N ARG A 105 -13.14 13.51 3.25
CA ARG A 105 -14.04 12.53 3.90
C ARG A 105 -13.55 11.11 3.64
N GLU A 106 -13.19 10.81 2.39
CA GLU A 106 -12.61 9.53 1.98
C GLU A 106 -11.28 9.27 2.70
N LEU A 107 -10.37 10.25 2.75
CA LEU A 107 -9.11 10.12 3.49
C LEU A 107 -9.33 9.87 4.99
N GLY A 108 -10.32 10.53 5.60
CA GLY A 108 -10.75 10.25 6.96
C GLY A 108 -11.22 8.80 7.11
N SER A 109 -12.09 8.33 6.20
CA SER A 109 -12.63 6.97 6.20
C SER A 109 -11.52 5.91 6.09
N GLU A 110 -10.53 6.10 5.23
CA GLU A 110 -9.35 5.23 5.13
C GLU A 110 -8.53 5.17 6.43
N CYS A 111 -8.63 6.21 7.26
CA CYS A 111 -7.99 6.29 8.58
C CYS A 111 -8.90 5.83 9.74
N GLY A 112 -10.13 5.37 9.46
CA GLY A 112 -11.12 4.98 10.47
C GLY A 112 -11.80 6.15 11.20
N ILE A 113 -11.85 7.32 10.58
CA ILE A 113 -12.50 8.53 11.08
C ILE A 113 -13.56 8.98 10.07
N GLU A 114 -14.83 8.97 10.48
CA GLU A 114 -15.94 9.33 9.60
C GLU A 114 -16.38 10.78 9.86
N PHE A 115 -16.06 11.66 8.92
CA PHE A 115 -16.58 13.02 8.90
C PHE A 115 -18.07 13.04 8.56
N ASP A 116 -18.79 13.98 9.16
CA ASP A 116 -20.19 14.27 8.79
C ASP A 116 -20.30 14.88 7.37
N GLU A 117 -21.53 15.05 6.88
CA GLU A 117 -21.80 15.54 5.53
C GLU A 117 -21.40 17.02 5.33
N GLU A 118 -21.16 17.42 4.08
CA GLU A 118 -21.01 18.84 3.70
C GLU A 118 -22.21 19.66 4.23
N ARG A 119 -21.92 20.88 4.71
CA ARG A 119 -22.85 21.85 5.31
C ARG A 119 -23.39 21.48 6.68
N THR A 120 -22.94 20.38 7.26
CA THR A 120 -23.16 20.13 8.68
C THR A 120 -22.18 20.95 9.52
N ALA A 121 -22.55 21.19 10.77
CA ALA A 121 -21.66 21.79 11.75
C ALA A 121 -21.91 21.16 13.11
N VAL A 122 -20.90 21.18 13.96
CA VAL A 122 -21.10 20.90 15.39
C VAL A 122 -21.89 22.06 15.99
N ILE A 123 -23.02 21.74 16.60
CA ILE A 123 -23.94 22.67 17.24
C ILE A 123 -24.02 22.33 18.73
N ASP A 124 -23.91 23.34 19.59
CA ASP A 124 -24.14 23.19 21.04
C ASP A 124 -24.82 24.43 21.62
N HIS A 125 -26.08 24.29 22.00
CA HIS A 125 -26.85 25.40 22.55
C HIS A 125 -26.49 25.75 24.01
N HIS A 126 -25.62 24.99 24.67
CA HIS A 126 -25.20 25.25 26.05
C HIS A 126 -23.77 25.77 26.15
N ASN A 127 -22.90 25.39 25.21
CA ASN A 127 -21.47 25.73 25.26
C ASN A 127 -21.02 26.49 24.01
N TYR A 128 -21.80 27.47 23.57
CA TYR A 128 -21.40 28.38 22.50
C TYR A 128 -20.83 29.70 23.05
N ASP A 129 -19.97 30.34 22.28
CA ASP A 129 -19.37 31.61 22.66
C ASP A 129 -20.36 32.78 22.50
N VAL A 130 -20.24 33.81 23.34
CA VAL A 130 -21.06 35.04 23.27
C VAL A 130 -20.97 35.76 21.91
N SER A 131 -19.90 35.55 21.15
CA SER A 131 -19.68 36.14 19.83
C SER A 131 -20.30 35.34 18.67
N ASP A 132 -20.96 34.21 18.95
CA ASP A 132 -21.66 33.41 17.95
C ASP A 132 -22.73 34.21 17.20
N PRO A 133 -22.90 34.02 15.87
CA PRO A 133 -23.86 34.76 15.05
C PRO A 133 -25.34 34.41 15.31
N GLY A 134 -25.63 33.43 16.17
CA GLY A 134 -26.98 33.02 16.58
C GLY A 134 -27.38 31.61 16.14
N GLN A 135 -26.51 30.88 15.45
CA GLN A 135 -26.73 29.47 15.06
C GLN A 135 -26.16 28.48 16.07
N HIS A 136 -25.42 28.96 17.08
CA HIS A 136 -24.77 28.19 18.15
C HIS A 136 -23.76 27.16 17.58
N THR A 137 -22.99 27.59 16.58
CA THR A 137 -22.00 26.79 15.85
C THR A 137 -20.56 27.16 16.22
N LEU A 138 -20.34 28.27 16.92
CA LEU A 138 -19.07 28.63 17.54
C LEU A 138 -18.99 27.99 18.94
N ILE A 139 -18.39 26.81 18.98
CA ILE A 139 -18.33 25.95 20.16
C ILE A 139 -17.16 26.35 21.06
N VAL A 140 -17.42 26.39 22.37
CA VAL A 140 -16.42 26.51 23.43
C VAL A 140 -16.19 25.13 24.04
N ALA A 141 -15.12 24.47 23.60
CA ALA A 141 -14.71 23.19 24.14
C ALA A 141 -13.82 23.39 25.38
N ASP A 142 -14.23 22.81 26.50
CA ASP A 142 -13.46 22.88 27.74
C ASP A 142 -12.29 21.90 27.72
N SER A 143 -11.24 22.22 28.47
CA SER A 143 -10.04 21.36 28.60
C SER A 143 -10.30 20.02 29.28
N GLU A 144 -11.48 19.82 29.90
CA GLU A 144 -11.90 18.51 30.43
C GLU A 144 -12.21 17.48 29.34
N ASN A 145 -12.53 17.94 28.13
CA ASN A 145 -12.84 17.09 26.97
C ASN A 145 -11.59 16.70 26.16
N LEU A 146 -10.41 17.21 26.57
CA LEU A 146 -9.14 16.85 25.97
C LEU A 146 -8.68 15.46 26.43
N LEU A 147 -8.00 14.78 25.52
CA LEU A 147 -7.24 13.58 25.81
C LEU A 147 -6.20 13.85 26.90
N LYS A 148 -6.19 13.00 27.93
CA LYS A 148 -5.26 13.10 29.06
C LYS A 148 -3.87 12.54 28.70
N ALA A 149 -3.23 13.13 27.71
CA ALA A 149 -1.92 12.73 27.18
C ALA A 149 -1.01 13.97 27.00
N PRO A 150 -0.20 14.34 28.01
CA PRO A 150 0.63 15.54 27.96
C PRO A 150 1.64 15.59 26.80
N THR A 151 2.00 14.42 26.25
CA THR A 151 2.85 14.26 25.06
C THR A 151 2.16 14.75 23.78
N ILE A 152 0.82 14.71 23.73
CA ILE A 152 0.00 15.10 22.57
C ILE A 152 -0.54 16.53 22.76
N VAL A 153 -1.19 16.79 23.89
CA VAL A 153 -1.91 18.07 24.14
C VAL A 153 -1.07 19.13 24.86
N GLY A 154 0.17 18.79 25.23
CA GLY A 154 1.05 19.66 26.01
C GLY A 154 0.89 19.50 27.52
N LYS A 155 1.84 20.07 28.28
CA LYS A 155 1.92 19.92 29.75
C LYS A 155 1.20 21.03 30.52
N SER A 156 0.97 22.17 29.88
CA SER A 156 0.38 23.35 30.52
C SER A 156 -1.14 23.24 30.54
N PRO A 157 -1.81 23.71 31.61
CA PRO A 157 -3.27 23.81 31.61
C PRO A 157 -3.71 24.80 30.54
N LEU A 158 -4.69 24.40 29.73
CA LEU A 158 -5.23 25.21 28.64
C LEU A 158 -6.49 25.96 29.07
N ASN A 159 -6.63 27.18 28.57
CA ASN A 159 -7.91 27.89 28.57
C ASN A 159 -8.92 27.18 27.64
N PRO A 160 -10.22 27.50 27.71
CA PRO A 160 -11.20 26.95 26.77
C PRO A 160 -10.82 27.24 25.32
N ILE A 161 -11.18 26.30 24.45
CA ILE A 161 -10.82 26.27 23.03
C ILE A 161 -12.05 26.67 22.21
N LEU A 162 -11.86 27.55 21.23
CA LEU A 162 -12.88 27.85 20.23
C LEU A 162 -12.78 26.89 19.06
N PHE A 163 -13.92 26.39 18.61
CA PHE A 163 -14.03 25.48 17.49
C PHE A 163 -15.25 25.85 16.64
N ARG A 164 -15.09 25.85 15.32
CA ARG A 164 -16.19 26.00 14.36
C ARG A 164 -15.92 25.16 13.13
N GLY A 165 -16.76 24.16 12.87
CA GLY A 165 -16.58 23.26 11.74
C GLY A 165 -17.43 22.01 11.84
N VAL A 166 -17.02 20.99 11.08
CA VAL A 166 -17.71 19.71 10.94
C VAL A 166 -17.36 18.75 12.08
N GLY A 167 -18.32 17.94 12.51
CA GLY A 167 -18.08 16.89 13.49
C GLY A 167 -17.58 15.60 12.82
N MET A 168 -16.84 14.79 13.58
CA MET A 168 -16.44 13.44 13.14
C MET A 168 -16.76 12.39 14.21
N VAL A 169 -16.76 11.13 13.81
CA VAL A 169 -16.89 9.96 14.70
C VAL A 169 -15.76 9.00 14.37
N ALA A 170 -15.17 8.36 15.39
CA ALA A 170 -14.19 7.30 15.18
C ALA A 170 -14.85 5.93 15.15
N ASP A 171 -14.30 5.01 14.35
CA ASP A 171 -14.66 3.60 14.41
C ASP A 171 -14.26 3.01 15.78
N PRO A 172 -15.20 2.53 16.62
CA PRO A 172 -14.90 1.96 17.92
C PRO A 172 -14.01 0.72 17.87
N ASP A 173 -13.98 0.01 16.73
CA ASP A 173 -13.19 -1.19 16.54
C ASP A 173 -11.75 -0.89 16.13
N ASN A 174 -11.41 0.38 15.84
CA ASN A 174 -10.06 0.79 15.48
C ASN A 174 -9.24 1.22 16.72
N PRO A 175 -8.31 0.39 17.22
CA PRO A 175 -7.54 0.69 18.42
C PRO A 175 -6.43 1.74 18.21
N LEU A 176 -6.22 2.20 16.98
CA LEU A 176 -5.15 3.14 16.61
C LEU A 176 -5.60 4.61 16.62
N VAL A 177 -6.92 4.85 16.63
CA VAL A 177 -7.51 6.19 16.65
C VAL A 177 -7.49 6.76 18.07
N LEU A 178 -7.22 8.06 18.16
CA LEU A 178 -7.08 8.83 19.37
C LEU A 178 -8.09 9.97 19.38
N ASP A 179 -8.98 9.98 20.37
CA ASP A 179 -9.96 11.04 20.58
C ASP A 179 -9.31 12.25 21.26
N ILE A 180 -8.63 13.10 20.49
CA ILE A 180 -7.81 14.20 21.02
C ILE A 180 -8.67 15.26 21.70
N LEU A 181 -9.74 15.72 21.05
CA LEU A 181 -10.69 16.69 21.59
C LEU A 181 -12.11 16.25 21.23
N THR A 182 -12.90 15.97 22.26
CA THR A 182 -14.32 15.60 22.13
C THR A 182 -15.23 16.82 22.31
N GLY A 183 -16.44 16.73 21.76
CA GLY A 183 -17.55 17.61 22.04
C GLY A 183 -18.07 17.45 23.47
N SER A 184 -18.94 18.37 23.88
CA SER A 184 -19.60 18.28 25.18
C SER A 184 -20.68 17.20 25.16
N SER A 185 -21.25 16.87 26.32
CA SER A 185 -22.41 15.95 26.35
C SER A 185 -23.68 16.52 25.70
N THR A 186 -23.71 17.81 25.36
CA THR A 186 -24.86 18.51 24.75
C THR A 186 -24.63 18.90 23.29
N SER A 187 -23.44 18.66 22.74
CA SER A 187 -23.16 18.91 21.32
C SER A 187 -23.77 17.83 20.43
N TYR A 188 -24.11 18.20 19.20
CA TYR A 188 -24.44 17.26 18.13
C TYR A 188 -24.01 17.86 16.79
N SER A 189 -23.78 17.02 15.78
CA SER A 189 -23.44 17.47 14.42
C SER A 189 -24.65 17.31 13.50
N PHE A 190 -25.09 18.38 12.87
CA PHE A 190 -26.21 18.38 11.92
C PHE A 190 -26.22 19.64 11.05
N PHE A 191 -27.12 19.70 10.08
CA PHE A 191 -27.40 20.91 9.29
C PHE A 191 -28.01 22.03 10.16
N PRO A 192 -27.35 23.20 10.34
CA PRO A 192 -27.84 24.25 11.22
C PRO A 192 -29.22 24.81 10.86
N ASP A 193 -29.53 24.87 9.56
CA ASP A 193 -30.77 25.49 9.05
C ASP A 193 -31.90 24.49 8.76
N LYS A 194 -31.70 23.19 9.06
CA LYS A 194 -32.71 22.15 8.79
C LYS A 194 -33.24 21.54 10.09
N PRO A 195 -34.54 21.19 10.15
CA PRO A 195 -35.06 20.44 11.29
C PRO A 195 -34.46 19.04 11.33
N ILE A 196 -34.15 18.56 12.53
CA ILE A 196 -33.67 17.20 12.77
C ILE A 196 -34.81 16.22 12.49
N ASN A 197 -34.68 15.45 11.43
CA ASN A 197 -35.65 14.43 10.98
C ASN A 197 -35.09 13.00 11.06
N GLN A 198 -33.79 12.87 11.29
CA GLN A 198 -33.06 11.62 11.42
C GLN A 198 -32.16 11.72 12.66
N TYR A 199 -31.65 10.58 13.12
CA TYR A 199 -30.67 10.59 14.19
C TYR A 199 -29.38 11.26 13.66
N PRO A 200 -28.87 12.33 14.30
CA PRO A 200 -27.67 13.01 13.83
C PRO A 200 -26.44 12.08 13.84
N HIS A 201 -25.50 12.31 12.92
CA HIS A 201 -24.30 11.48 12.73
C HIS A 201 -23.48 11.35 14.02
N ALA A 202 -23.19 12.49 14.64
CA ALA A 202 -22.45 12.57 15.89
C ALA A 202 -23.29 13.25 16.97
N VAL A 203 -23.43 12.61 18.14
CA VAL A 203 -24.23 13.14 19.26
C VAL A 203 -23.48 12.96 20.59
N GLY A 204 -23.51 14.00 21.41
CA GLY A 204 -22.93 14.04 22.74
C GLY A 204 -21.41 13.96 22.72
N LYS A 205 -20.84 13.23 23.68
CA LYS A 205 -19.38 13.10 23.85
C LYS A 205 -18.70 12.26 22.76
N ASN A 206 -19.47 11.54 21.95
CA ASN A 206 -18.95 10.77 20.82
C ASN A 206 -18.64 11.68 19.62
N THR A 207 -19.11 12.93 19.62
CA THR A 207 -18.70 13.92 18.61
C THR A 207 -17.23 14.25 18.82
N LEU A 208 -16.40 13.90 17.86
CA LEU A 208 -14.99 14.28 17.83
C LEU A 208 -14.83 15.60 17.10
N LEU A 209 -14.03 16.49 17.67
CA LEU A 209 -13.66 17.79 17.09
C LEU A 209 -12.26 17.71 16.48
N ILE A 210 -11.36 17.02 17.18
CA ILE A 210 -9.99 16.72 16.74
C ILE A 210 -9.73 15.24 17.02
N ALA A 211 -9.31 14.51 16.00
CA ALA A 211 -8.91 13.11 16.10
C ALA A 211 -7.45 12.94 15.66
N GLY A 212 -6.77 11.97 16.25
CA GLY A 212 -5.44 11.54 15.84
C GLY A 212 -5.42 10.08 15.43
N LEU A 213 -4.47 9.68 14.61
CA LEU A 213 -4.17 8.29 14.30
C LEU A 213 -2.68 8.07 14.50
N GLN A 214 -2.32 7.01 15.21
CA GLN A 214 -0.95 6.49 15.23
C GLN A 214 -0.91 5.13 14.54
N ALA A 215 -0.40 5.11 13.31
CA ALA A 215 -0.31 3.90 12.51
C ALA A 215 0.76 2.93 13.04
N ARG A 216 0.73 1.67 12.59
CA ARG A 216 1.67 0.62 13.03
C ARG A 216 3.13 0.90 12.66
N ASN A 217 3.34 1.63 11.56
CA ASN A 217 4.65 2.14 11.14
C ASN A 217 5.07 3.42 11.89
N ASN A 218 4.29 3.85 12.89
CA ASN A 218 4.45 5.10 13.65
C ASN A 218 4.29 6.39 12.82
N ALA A 219 3.62 6.34 11.66
CA ALA A 219 3.09 7.54 11.03
C ALA A 219 2.03 8.18 11.94
N ARG A 220 1.98 9.51 11.95
CA ARG A 220 1.06 10.30 12.77
C ARG A 220 0.19 11.14 11.86
N VAL A 221 -1.11 11.01 12.04
CA VAL A 221 -2.11 11.80 11.32
C VAL A 221 -2.99 12.53 12.32
N VAL A 222 -3.29 13.79 12.08
CA VAL A 222 -4.30 14.54 12.83
C VAL A 222 -5.34 15.11 11.89
N PHE A 223 -6.60 14.88 12.23
CA PHE A 223 -7.77 15.44 11.59
C PHE A 223 -8.40 16.45 12.53
N SER A 224 -8.46 17.72 12.10
CA SER A 224 -9.27 18.75 12.74
C SER A 224 -10.52 18.99 11.92
N GLY A 225 -11.70 18.97 12.55
CA GLY A 225 -12.95 19.32 11.88
C GLY A 225 -13.10 20.83 11.59
N SER A 226 -12.12 21.64 12.01
CA SER A 226 -12.13 23.10 11.89
C SER A 226 -10.78 23.62 11.39
N LEU A 227 -10.80 24.31 10.25
CA LEU A 227 -9.71 25.14 9.75
C LEU A 227 -9.57 26.41 10.61
N ASP A 228 -10.69 27.00 11.05
CA ASP A 228 -10.70 28.19 11.90
C ASP A 228 -9.99 27.96 13.24
N PHE A 229 -9.97 26.72 13.74
CA PHE A 229 -9.19 26.33 14.93
C PHE A 229 -7.72 26.76 14.84
N PHE A 230 -7.13 26.74 13.63
CA PHE A 230 -5.75 27.14 13.36
C PHE A 230 -5.60 28.61 12.96
N SER A 231 -6.67 29.40 12.96
CA SER A 231 -6.65 30.80 12.52
C SER A 231 -6.15 31.76 13.60
N ASP A 232 -5.50 32.85 13.17
CA ASP A 232 -5.06 33.91 14.08
C ASP A 232 -6.23 34.59 14.79
N ALA A 233 -7.40 34.63 14.14
CA ALA A 233 -8.62 35.13 14.74
C ALA A 233 -8.97 34.35 16.01
N PHE A 234 -8.89 33.02 15.99
CA PHE A 234 -9.16 32.21 17.17
C PHE A 234 -8.00 32.24 18.18
N PHE A 235 -6.75 32.28 17.73
CA PHE A 235 -5.58 32.41 18.62
C PHE A 235 -5.61 33.69 19.47
N ASN A 236 -6.08 34.80 18.90
CA ASN A 236 -6.04 36.12 19.53
C ASN A 236 -7.38 36.58 20.14
N SER A 237 -8.41 35.75 20.04
CA SER A 237 -9.74 36.06 20.58
C SER A 237 -9.82 35.84 22.11
N ALA A 238 -10.74 36.57 22.75
CA ALA A 238 -11.21 36.24 24.09
C ALA A 238 -12.35 35.22 23.98
N VAL A 239 -12.49 34.35 24.98
CA VAL A 239 -13.55 33.32 25.02
C VAL A 239 -14.42 33.47 26.26
N GLN A 240 -15.73 33.39 26.06
CA GLN A 240 -16.74 33.39 27.11
C GLN A 240 -18.00 32.65 26.64
N LYS A 241 -18.38 31.60 27.35
CA LYS A 241 -19.67 30.93 27.12
C LYS A 241 -20.84 31.90 27.31
N ALA A 242 -21.86 31.80 26.47
CA ALA A 242 -23.04 32.66 26.54
C ALA A 242 -23.92 32.43 27.79
N VAL A 243 -23.72 31.33 28.51
CA VAL A 243 -24.43 31.03 29.75
C VAL A 243 -24.16 32.12 30.81
N PRO A 244 -25.20 32.67 31.47
CA PRO A 244 -25.03 33.72 32.46
C PRO A 244 -24.06 33.36 33.58
N GLY A 245 -23.14 34.28 33.91
CA GLY A 245 -22.15 34.10 34.97
C GLY A 245 -20.88 33.33 34.55
N SER A 246 -20.77 32.93 33.27
CA SER A 246 -19.57 32.28 32.75
C SER A 246 -18.35 33.21 32.80
N LYS A 247 -17.21 32.65 33.20
CA LYS A 247 -15.93 33.37 33.24
C LYS A 247 -15.49 33.72 31.83
N ARG A 248 -15.08 34.99 31.64
CA ARG A 248 -14.40 35.45 30.44
C ARG A 248 -12.90 35.24 30.58
N TYR A 249 -12.28 34.62 29.57
CA TYR A 249 -10.84 34.49 29.46
C TYR A 249 -10.33 35.50 28.42
N SER A 250 -9.20 36.13 28.69
CA SER A 250 -8.62 37.14 27.80
C SER A 250 -8.08 36.56 26.49
N GLN A 251 -7.73 35.27 26.51
CA GLN A 251 -7.15 34.55 25.37
C GLN A 251 -7.66 33.11 25.39
N THR A 252 -7.86 32.53 24.21
CA THR A 252 -8.20 31.10 24.04
C THR A 252 -7.00 30.20 24.36
N GLY A 253 -7.23 28.89 24.44
CA GLY A 253 -6.17 27.88 24.49
C GLY A 253 -5.78 27.32 23.11
N ASN A 254 -6.28 27.90 22.02
CA ASN A 254 -6.13 27.35 20.66
C ASN A 254 -4.67 27.31 20.23
N TYR A 255 -3.91 28.38 20.49
CA TYR A 255 -2.52 28.51 20.02
C TYR A 255 -1.62 27.45 20.66
N GLU A 256 -1.66 27.32 21.99
CA GLU A 256 -0.85 26.35 22.71
C GLU A 256 -1.18 24.91 22.31
N LEU A 257 -2.47 24.61 22.09
CA LEU A 257 -2.89 23.29 21.62
C LEU A 257 -2.43 23.03 20.18
N ALA A 258 -2.63 23.98 19.26
CA ALA A 258 -2.18 23.85 17.87
C ALA A 258 -0.66 23.61 17.78
N VAL A 259 0.13 24.32 18.60
CA VAL A 259 1.58 24.09 18.70
C VAL A 259 1.87 22.67 19.22
N ALA A 260 1.21 22.23 20.30
CA ALA A 260 1.41 20.89 20.85
C ALA A 260 1.07 19.78 19.83
N LEU A 261 -0.06 19.91 19.12
CA LEU A 261 -0.46 18.97 18.08
C LEU A 261 0.55 18.92 16.94
N SER A 262 1.03 20.07 16.46
CA SER A 262 2.04 20.10 15.39
C SER A 262 3.36 19.46 15.81
N ARG A 263 3.82 19.67 17.05
CA ARG A 263 5.02 19.03 17.61
C ARG A 263 4.86 17.51 17.70
N TRP A 264 3.67 17.06 18.08
CA TRP A 264 3.38 15.64 18.14
C TRP A 264 3.31 15.02 16.73
N VAL A 265 2.52 15.58 15.81
CA VAL A 265 2.35 15.05 14.45
C VAL A 265 3.67 14.97 13.71
N PHE A 266 4.46 16.05 13.71
CA PHE A 266 5.74 16.09 12.98
C PHE A 266 6.93 15.50 13.75
N LYS A 267 6.64 14.56 14.67
CA LYS A 267 7.64 13.73 15.35
C LYS A 267 8.73 14.53 16.09
N GLU A 268 8.38 15.68 16.66
CA GLU A 268 9.29 16.43 17.56
C GLU A 268 9.12 16.03 19.02
N GLU A 269 7.90 15.67 19.44
CA GLU A 269 7.58 15.22 20.80
C GLU A 269 7.12 13.75 20.81
N GLY A 270 7.39 13.02 21.90
CA GLY A 270 6.93 11.64 22.05
C GLY A 270 7.60 10.62 21.14
N VAL A 271 8.78 10.92 20.59
CA VAL A 271 9.51 9.97 19.75
C VAL A 271 10.49 9.17 20.58
N LEU A 272 10.39 7.84 20.47
CA LEU A 272 11.31 6.91 21.11
C LEU A 272 12.05 6.11 20.05
N ARG A 273 13.26 5.65 20.38
CA ARG A 273 13.99 4.64 19.59
C ARG A 273 14.67 3.62 20.48
N VAL A 274 14.86 2.43 19.91
CA VAL A 274 15.66 1.36 20.49
C VAL A 274 17.10 1.52 20.02
N GLY A 275 18.03 1.62 20.96
CA GLY A 275 19.47 1.63 20.71
C GLY A 275 20.06 0.23 20.75
N GLU A 276 21.26 0.12 21.32
CA GLU A 276 21.95 -1.16 21.49
C GLU A 276 21.15 -2.11 22.41
N VAL A 277 21.03 -3.36 21.99
CA VAL A 277 20.49 -4.49 22.78
C VAL A 277 21.62 -5.48 23.03
N SER A 278 21.77 -5.94 24.27
CA SER A 278 22.73 -6.97 24.63
C SER A 278 22.12 -8.01 25.55
N HIS A 279 22.59 -9.25 25.44
CA HIS A 279 22.21 -10.34 26.32
C HIS A 279 23.38 -11.31 26.46
N HIS A 280 23.63 -11.80 27.67
CA HIS A 280 24.70 -12.75 27.96
C HIS A 280 24.44 -13.49 29.27
N ARG A 281 25.19 -14.56 29.55
CA ARG A 281 25.16 -15.17 30.89
C ARG A 281 25.72 -14.18 31.92
N VAL A 282 25.22 -14.25 33.14
CA VAL A 282 25.76 -13.43 34.24
C VAL A 282 27.22 -13.82 34.49
N GLY A 283 28.11 -12.83 34.42
CA GLY A 283 29.57 -13.03 34.53
C GLY A 283 30.31 -13.12 33.20
N GLU A 284 29.59 -13.22 32.07
CA GLU A 284 30.14 -13.10 30.72
C GLU A 284 29.87 -11.68 30.15
N ILE A 285 30.49 -11.35 29.02
CA ILE A 285 30.34 -10.02 28.36
C ILE A 285 29.75 -10.17 26.94
N ALA A 286 29.85 -11.36 26.34
CA ALA A 286 29.37 -11.65 25.00
C ALA A 286 28.22 -12.67 25.06
N PRO A 287 27.26 -12.61 24.12
CA PRO A 287 26.23 -13.64 24.00
C PRO A 287 26.87 -15.00 23.66
N PRO A 288 26.51 -16.10 24.37
CA PRO A 288 26.89 -17.44 23.95
C PRO A 288 26.13 -17.84 22.67
N ASN A 289 26.68 -18.80 21.93
CA ASN A 289 26.00 -19.37 20.74
C ASN A 289 24.64 -20.01 21.09
N ALA A 290 24.53 -20.60 22.29
CA ALA A 290 23.30 -21.17 22.80
C ALA A 290 23.28 -21.10 24.34
N TYR A 291 22.09 -20.94 24.90
CA TYR A 291 21.86 -20.96 26.35
C TYR A 291 21.44 -22.36 26.83
N THR A 292 21.71 -22.66 28.10
CA THR A 292 21.31 -23.92 28.77
C THR A 292 20.24 -23.68 29.83
N VAL A 293 19.56 -24.76 30.26
CA VAL A 293 18.30 -24.65 31.02
C VAL A 293 18.71 -24.05 32.32
N THR A 294 17.86 -23.22 32.89
CA THR A 294 18.18 -22.66 34.20
C THR A 294 19.43 -21.77 34.23
N ASP A 295 20.00 -21.39 33.07
CA ASP A 295 21.06 -20.38 32.97
C ASP A 295 20.56 -19.06 33.59
N LEU A 296 21.44 -18.40 34.33
CA LEU A 296 21.20 -17.03 34.77
C LEU A 296 21.67 -16.07 33.68
N VAL A 297 20.74 -15.31 33.13
CA VAL A 297 20.97 -14.44 31.98
C VAL A 297 20.70 -12.99 32.35
N GLU A 298 21.53 -12.10 31.83
CA GLU A 298 21.33 -10.66 31.86
C GLU A 298 20.89 -10.18 30.48
N TYR A 299 19.80 -9.43 30.43
CA TYR A 299 19.34 -8.72 29.25
C TYR A 299 19.48 -7.22 29.50
N SER A 300 19.95 -6.48 28.49
CA SER A 300 19.99 -5.02 28.52
C SER A 300 19.57 -4.38 27.20
N ILE A 301 18.91 -3.23 27.29
CA ILE A 301 18.44 -2.44 26.15
C ILE A 301 18.61 -0.95 26.43
N VAL A 302 19.10 -0.21 25.45
CA VAL A 302 19.12 1.26 25.46
C VAL A 302 17.81 1.75 24.84
N ILE A 303 17.10 2.64 25.54
CA ILE A 303 15.94 3.35 24.98
C ILE A 303 16.21 4.84 25.10
N GLU A 304 16.06 5.54 23.98
CA GLU A 304 16.29 6.98 23.89
C GLU A 304 15.01 7.70 23.46
N LYS A 305 14.80 8.91 23.98
CA LYS A 305 13.75 9.83 23.59
C LYS A 305 14.36 10.98 22.80
N LEU A 306 13.68 11.43 21.75
CA LEU A 306 14.02 12.68 21.08
C LEU A 306 13.53 13.88 21.92
N SER A 307 14.43 14.80 22.25
CA SER A 307 14.13 16.06 22.94
C SER A 307 14.98 17.17 22.32
N ASP A 308 14.34 18.20 21.80
CA ASP A 308 15.00 19.37 21.19
C ASP A 308 16.06 18.97 20.12
N GLY A 309 15.69 18.02 19.24
CA GLY A 309 16.56 17.50 18.19
C GLY A 309 17.69 16.58 18.66
N LYS A 310 17.78 16.27 19.96
CA LYS A 310 18.81 15.40 20.54
C LYS A 310 18.21 14.15 21.16
N TRP A 311 18.90 13.04 20.98
CA TRP A 311 18.55 11.78 21.62
C TRP A 311 19.11 11.77 23.05
N VAL A 312 18.20 11.63 24.02
CA VAL A 312 18.50 11.57 25.44
C VAL A 312 17.99 10.26 26.04
N PRO A 313 18.57 9.75 27.13
CA PRO A 313 18.08 8.53 27.77
C PRO A 313 16.61 8.67 28.18
N PHE A 314 15.78 7.68 27.83
CA PHE A 314 14.39 7.63 28.24
C PHE A 314 14.28 7.35 29.75
N ASP A 315 13.21 7.85 30.38
CA ASP A 315 13.00 7.84 31.82
C ASP A 315 11.77 7.04 32.29
N GLY A 316 11.14 6.25 31.40
CA GLY A 316 10.03 5.37 31.75
C GLY A 316 10.41 4.31 32.79
N ASP A 317 9.49 4.01 33.70
CA ASP A 317 9.67 3.10 34.83
C ASP A 317 8.92 1.76 34.68
N ASP A 318 8.05 1.66 33.67
CA ASP A 318 7.09 0.58 33.46
C ASP A 318 7.39 -0.28 32.22
N ILE A 319 8.65 -0.28 31.77
CA ILE A 319 9.11 -1.07 30.63
C ILE A 319 9.24 -2.53 31.04
N GLN A 320 8.65 -3.42 30.25
CA GLN A 320 8.65 -4.86 30.49
C GLN A 320 9.47 -5.61 29.44
N LEU A 321 10.15 -6.66 29.91
CA LEU A 321 10.74 -7.70 29.09
C LEU A 321 9.86 -8.94 29.18
N GLU A 322 9.57 -9.51 28.02
CA GLU A 322 8.95 -10.81 27.87
C GLU A 322 9.95 -11.81 27.30
N PHE A 323 9.99 -13.01 27.88
CA PHE A 323 10.72 -14.14 27.34
C PHE A 323 9.70 -15.14 26.80
N VAL A 324 9.56 -15.18 25.48
CA VAL A 324 8.43 -15.80 24.78
C VAL A 324 8.89 -16.96 23.90
N ARG A 325 8.04 -17.97 23.70
CA ARG A 325 8.20 -19.00 22.65
C ARG A 325 6.97 -19.01 21.73
N ILE A 326 5.84 -19.39 22.31
CA ILE A 326 4.50 -19.18 21.75
C ILE A 326 3.80 -18.20 22.68
N ASP A 327 3.75 -18.57 23.96
CA ASP A 327 3.28 -17.72 25.06
C ASP A 327 4.45 -17.17 25.90
N PRO A 328 4.24 -16.08 26.67
CA PRO A 328 5.24 -15.55 27.59
C PRO A 328 5.48 -16.49 28.78
N PHE A 329 6.72 -16.98 28.91
CA PHE A 329 7.17 -17.79 30.05
C PHE A 329 7.63 -16.93 31.22
N VAL A 330 8.32 -15.84 30.91
CA VAL A 330 8.76 -14.85 31.90
C VAL A 330 8.32 -13.49 31.43
N ARG A 331 7.72 -12.71 32.33
CA ARG A 331 7.43 -11.29 32.14
C ARG A 331 7.94 -10.54 33.37
N THR A 332 8.82 -9.57 33.16
CA THR A 332 9.44 -8.82 34.26
C THR A 332 9.68 -7.38 33.86
N PHE A 333 9.64 -6.46 34.83
CA PHE A 333 10.04 -5.07 34.62
C PHE A 333 11.56 -4.97 34.48
N LEU A 334 12.01 -4.14 33.55
CA LEU A 334 13.40 -3.76 33.42
C LEU A 334 13.76 -2.70 34.46
N LYS A 335 14.96 -2.81 35.03
CA LYS A 335 15.48 -1.81 35.97
C LYS A 335 16.44 -0.89 35.24
N ARG A 336 16.27 0.41 35.46
CA ARG A 336 17.17 1.43 34.93
C ARG A 336 18.49 1.41 35.68
N ASN A 337 19.58 1.17 34.95
CA ASN A 337 20.95 1.21 35.44
C ASN A 337 21.77 2.15 34.54
N GLY A 338 21.90 3.42 34.97
CA GLY A 338 22.50 4.47 34.15
C GLY A 338 21.65 4.81 32.92
N GLY A 339 22.23 4.72 31.72
CA GLY A 339 21.55 4.95 30.43
C GLY A 339 20.93 3.69 29.80
N LYS A 340 20.94 2.55 30.50
CA LYS A 340 20.42 1.27 30.00
C LYS A 340 19.33 0.73 30.92
N TYR A 341 18.41 -0.02 30.34
CA TYR A 341 17.43 -0.83 31.04
C TYR A 341 17.91 -2.26 31.06
N SER A 342 17.93 -2.90 32.24
CA SER A 342 18.50 -4.24 32.39
C SER A 342 17.73 -5.08 33.40
N VAL A 343 17.80 -6.39 33.23
CA VAL A 343 17.26 -7.36 34.18
C VAL A 343 18.06 -8.63 34.13
N GLN A 344 18.23 -9.26 35.30
CA GLN A 344 18.79 -10.59 35.43
C GLN A 344 17.67 -11.54 35.82
N PHE A 345 17.53 -12.64 35.09
CA PHE A 345 16.55 -13.67 35.40
C PHE A 345 17.06 -15.04 34.97
N LYS A 346 16.39 -16.06 35.49
CA LYS A 346 16.73 -17.46 35.23
C LYS A 346 15.88 -17.99 34.09
N LEU A 347 16.51 -18.61 33.10
CA LEU A 347 15.78 -19.22 31.98
C LEU A 347 14.91 -20.40 32.47
N PRO A 348 13.77 -20.66 31.82
CA PRO A 348 12.90 -21.78 32.16
C PRO A 348 13.59 -23.13 31.96
N ASP A 349 13.01 -24.18 32.53
CA ASP A 349 13.46 -25.57 32.42
C ASP A 349 12.94 -26.29 31.17
N VAL A 350 12.35 -25.54 30.24
CA VAL A 350 11.77 -26.04 28.98
C VAL A 350 12.65 -25.64 27.80
N TYR A 351 12.91 -26.60 26.90
CA TYR A 351 13.73 -26.38 25.71
C TYR A 351 12.93 -25.80 24.53
N GLY A 352 13.61 -25.14 23.60
CA GLY A 352 13.01 -24.63 22.36
C GLY A 352 13.74 -23.43 21.75
N VAL A 353 13.05 -22.67 20.91
CA VAL A 353 13.53 -21.36 20.45
C VAL A 353 12.73 -20.30 21.15
N PHE A 354 13.41 -19.41 21.86
CA PHE A 354 12.76 -18.32 22.60
C PHE A 354 13.12 -16.97 22.00
N GLN A 355 12.40 -15.94 22.38
CA GLN A 355 12.67 -14.57 22.01
C GLN A 355 12.62 -13.69 23.25
N PHE A 356 13.60 -12.79 23.37
CA PHE A 356 13.45 -11.61 24.21
C PHE A 356 12.61 -10.60 23.47
N LYS A 357 11.46 -10.23 24.01
CA LYS A 357 10.53 -9.27 23.43
C LYS A 357 10.37 -8.09 24.38
N VAL A 358 10.64 -6.88 23.87
CA VAL A 358 10.30 -5.61 24.52
C VAL A 358 9.29 -4.91 23.62
N ASP A 359 8.08 -4.74 24.13
CA ASP A 359 6.93 -4.17 23.44
C ASP A 359 6.39 -3.03 24.30
N TYR A 360 6.77 -1.80 23.94
CA TYR A 360 6.43 -0.61 24.68
C TYR A 360 5.46 0.24 23.87
N ASN A 361 4.18 0.09 24.21
CA ASN A 361 3.07 0.85 23.63
C ASN A 361 2.44 1.73 24.72
N ARG A 362 2.61 3.05 24.59
CA ARG A 362 2.04 4.05 25.50
C ARG A 362 1.47 5.23 24.71
N LEU A 363 0.34 5.75 25.18
CA LEU A 363 -0.37 6.83 24.53
C LEU A 363 0.54 8.05 24.28
N GLY A 364 0.58 8.50 23.03
CA GLY A 364 1.38 9.64 22.57
C GLY A 364 2.86 9.33 22.29
N TYR A 365 3.37 8.16 22.67
CA TYR A 365 4.73 7.75 22.35
C TYR A 365 4.77 6.82 21.14
N THR A 366 5.88 6.85 20.39
CA THR A 366 6.20 5.83 19.39
C THR A 366 6.04 4.43 19.97
N HIS A 367 5.38 3.54 19.22
CA HIS A 367 5.32 2.11 19.55
C HIS A 367 6.69 1.49 19.30
N LEU A 368 7.34 1.05 20.37
CA LEU A 368 8.62 0.34 20.28
C LEU A 368 8.39 -1.16 20.32
N TYR A 369 8.94 -1.85 19.33
CA TYR A 369 8.98 -3.30 19.29
C TYR A 369 10.41 -3.76 19.01
N SER A 370 10.98 -4.53 19.93
CA SER A 370 12.28 -5.18 19.78
C SER A 370 12.15 -6.66 20.12
N SER A 371 12.55 -7.52 19.19
CA SER A 371 12.60 -8.96 19.40
C SER A 371 13.97 -9.52 19.04
N THR A 372 14.58 -10.27 19.97
CA THR A 372 15.85 -10.98 19.76
C THR A 372 15.64 -12.48 19.99
N GLN A 373 15.79 -13.26 18.92
CA GLN A 373 15.63 -14.71 18.98
C GLN A 373 16.88 -15.37 19.57
N ILE A 374 16.69 -16.32 20.47
CA ILE A 374 17.74 -17.19 20.98
C ILE A 374 17.38 -18.65 20.79
N VAL A 375 18.38 -19.42 20.35
CA VAL A 375 18.27 -20.88 20.28
C VAL A 375 18.81 -21.46 21.58
N TYR A 376 18.01 -22.33 22.16
CA TYR A 376 18.31 -22.98 23.41
C TYR A 376 18.65 -24.46 23.15
N ALA A 377 19.80 -24.92 23.67
CA ALA A 377 20.32 -26.29 23.57
C ALA A 377 20.37 -26.93 22.16
N GLU A 378 21.13 -26.34 21.22
CA GLU A 378 21.43 -26.96 19.93
C GLU A 378 22.16 -28.32 20.13
N ARG A 379 21.58 -29.42 19.64
CA ARG A 379 22.31 -30.67 19.37
C ARG A 379 22.49 -30.80 17.86
N PRO A 380 23.69 -30.54 17.32
CA PRO A 380 23.93 -30.72 15.89
C PRO A 380 23.82 -32.21 15.52
N LEU A 381 23.02 -32.51 14.50
CA LEU A 381 22.90 -33.84 13.89
C LEU A 381 24.11 -34.05 12.95
N THR A 382 25.22 -34.55 13.50
CA THR A 382 26.50 -34.66 12.77
C THR A 382 26.74 -36.01 12.09
N ASP A 383 25.95 -37.03 12.41
CA ASP A 383 26.13 -38.40 11.95
C ASP A 383 24.94 -38.80 11.06
N ASN A 384 25.17 -38.77 9.75
CA ASN A 384 24.17 -39.08 8.73
C ASN A 384 23.73 -40.56 8.74
N HIS A 385 24.36 -41.40 9.56
CA HIS A 385 24.01 -42.82 9.70
C HIS A 385 23.17 -43.12 10.95
N ARG A 386 22.91 -42.12 11.79
CA ARG A 386 22.08 -42.27 12.99
C ARG A 386 20.63 -41.89 12.72
N SER A 387 19.70 -42.67 13.26
CA SER A 387 18.27 -42.33 13.19
C SER A 387 17.96 -41.11 14.07
N LEU A 388 16.97 -40.31 13.67
CA LEU A 388 16.50 -39.15 14.45
C LEU A 388 16.11 -39.54 15.89
N ALA A 389 15.51 -40.73 16.08
CA ALA A 389 15.19 -41.27 17.40
C ALA A 389 16.44 -41.49 18.29
N SER A 390 17.59 -41.83 17.70
CA SER A 390 18.84 -42.01 18.45
C SER A 390 19.45 -40.69 18.96
N TYR A 391 19.01 -39.56 18.38
CA TYR A 391 19.30 -38.22 18.89
C TYR A 391 18.32 -37.77 19.99
N GLY A 392 17.29 -38.57 20.26
CA GLY A 392 16.26 -38.31 21.26
C GLY A 392 15.06 -37.52 20.74
N LEU A 393 14.94 -37.33 19.42
CA LEU A 393 13.81 -36.64 18.78
C LEU A 393 12.53 -37.45 18.89
N LYS A 394 11.42 -36.78 19.24
CA LYS A 394 10.08 -37.34 19.41
C LYS A 394 9.08 -36.63 18.49
N ASP A 395 7.91 -37.24 18.35
CA ASP A 395 6.80 -36.66 17.60
C ASP A 395 6.37 -35.33 18.24
N GLY A 396 6.38 -34.24 17.47
CA GLY A 396 6.14 -32.86 17.93
C GLY A 396 7.40 -32.02 18.19
N ASP A 397 8.61 -32.58 18.09
CA ASP A 397 9.86 -31.80 18.18
C ASP A 397 10.14 -31.05 16.87
N VAL A 398 10.76 -29.86 16.98
CA VAL A 398 11.12 -29.00 15.84
C VAL A 398 12.60 -29.21 15.47
N VAL A 399 12.86 -29.56 14.21
CA VAL A 399 14.22 -29.66 13.64
C VAL A 399 14.49 -28.43 12.79
N ILE A 400 15.60 -27.75 13.06
CA ILE A 400 16.02 -26.55 12.32
C ILE A 400 17.16 -26.95 11.37
N LEU A 401 16.95 -26.79 10.07
CA LEU A 401 17.98 -26.96 9.05
C LEU A 401 18.78 -25.66 8.90
N ARG A 402 20.07 -25.70 9.24
CA ARG A 402 20.99 -24.58 9.08
C ARG A 402 22.01 -24.91 8.00
N GLN A 403 22.01 -24.15 6.90
CA GLN A 403 23.01 -24.29 5.84
C GLN A 403 24.38 -23.86 6.40
N LYS A 404 25.33 -24.79 6.44
CA LYS A 404 26.69 -24.57 6.93
C LYS A 404 27.62 -24.40 5.73
N GLU A 405 28.12 -23.20 5.47
CA GLU A 405 29.20 -23.00 4.49
C GLU A 405 30.48 -23.65 5.03
N ASN A 406 30.77 -24.88 4.60
CA ASN A 406 32.03 -25.57 4.89
C ASN A 406 33.00 -25.31 3.73
N VAL A 407 34.03 -24.48 3.97
CA VAL A 407 35.16 -24.30 3.06
C VAL A 407 36.31 -25.20 3.52
N GLU A 408 36.50 -26.34 2.86
CA GLU A 408 37.82 -26.98 2.70
C GLU A 408 37.90 -27.70 1.34
N PRO A 409 38.91 -27.42 0.49
CA PRO A 409 39.06 -28.07 -0.81
C PRO A 409 39.87 -29.36 -0.72
N ARG A 410 39.30 -30.48 -1.21
CA ARG A 410 40.05 -31.70 -1.57
C ARG A 410 40.55 -31.63 -3.02
N PRO A 411 41.74 -32.16 -3.34
CA PRO A 411 42.29 -32.13 -4.70
C PRO A 411 41.66 -33.23 -5.59
N PRO A 412 41.34 -32.95 -6.86
CA PRO A 412 40.82 -33.97 -7.77
C PRO A 412 41.94 -34.77 -8.45
N GLY A 413 41.77 -36.10 -8.47
CA GLY A 413 42.61 -37.04 -9.20
C GLY A 413 42.30 -37.07 -10.70
N HIS A 414 43.34 -37.35 -11.49
CA HIS A 414 43.36 -37.45 -12.94
C HIS A 414 42.92 -38.84 -13.46
N PHE A 415 42.16 -38.87 -14.57
CA PHE A 415 42.10 -40.00 -15.51
C PHE A 415 42.13 -39.44 -16.96
N PRO A 416 42.95 -40.00 -17.88
CA PRO A 416 43.13 -39.43 -19.22
C PRO A 416 42.29 -40.15 -20.29
N GLY A 417 41.79 -39.38 -21.27
CA GLY A 417 41.48 -39.88 -22.62
C GLY A 417 40.02 -39.81 -23.06
N LEU A 418 39.51 -38.60 -23.35
CA LEU A 418 38.51 -38.23 -24.38
C LEU A 418 38.19 -36.72 -24.23
N PRO A 419 38.18 -35.90 -25.31
CA PRO A 419 37.78 -34.51 -25.20
C PRO A 419 36.26 -34.43 -25.00
N ARG A 420 35.83 -33.95 -23.84
CA ARG A 420 34.42 -33.70 -23.52
C ARG A 420 34.19 -32.19 -23.75
N ILE A 421 33.47 -31.84 -24.81
CA ILE A 421 33.10 -30.44 -25.10
C ILE A 421 31.86 -30.11 -24.25
N ASP A 422 31.94 -29.04 -23.47
CA ASP A 422 30.89 -28.54 -22.59
C ASP A 422 30.21 -27.32 -23.23
N PHE A 423 28.97 -27.51 -23.67
CA PHE A 423 28.18 -26.49 -24.39
C PHE A 423 27.40 -25.53 -23.47
N SER A 424 27.61 -25.59 -22.14
CA SER A 424 27.06 -24.56 -21.22
C SER A 424 27.67 -23.16 -21.44
N SER A 425 28.72 -23.04 -22.26
CA SER A 425 29.48 -21.82 -22.50
C SER A 425 29.10 -21.03 -23.76
N ILE A 426 28.13 -21.50 -24.56
CA ILE A 426 27.60 -20.74 -25.70
C ILE A 426 26.40 -19.91 -25.24
N ALA A 427 26.68 -18.72 -24.69
CA ALA A 427 25.67 -17.72 -24.36
C ALA A 427 25.38 -16.80 -25.58
N VAL A 428 24.11 -16.40 -25.77
CA VAL A 428 23.63 -15.33 -26.68
C VAL A 428 22.65 -14.46 -25.83
N PRO A 429 22.53 -13.15 -26.08
CA PRO A 429 22.19 -12.15 -25.07
C PRO A 429 20.71 -12.17 -24.67
N GLY A 430 20.45 -11.93 -23.38
CA GLY A 430 19.11 -11.69 -22.85
C GLY A 430 18.74 -12.45 -21.58
N MET A 431 19.56 -13.39 -21.07
CA MET A 431 19.23 -14.10 -19.82
C MET A 431 20.45 -14.18 -18.90
N SER A 432 20.32 -13.56 -17.73
CA SER A 432 21.31 -13.59 -16.65
C SER A 432 21.09 -14.82 -15.78
N THR A 433 21.75 -15.94 -16.06
CA THR A 433 21.98 -16.97 -15.03
C THR A 433 23.34 -16.73 -14.38
N GLN A 434 23.38 -16.13 -13.19
CA GLN A 434 24.59 -16.09 -12.36
C GLN A 434 24.51 -17.07 -11.20
N GLN A 435 25.46 -18.01 -11.19
CA GLN A 435 25.91 -18.71 -9.99
C GLN A 435 26.47 -17.71 -8.96
N PRO A 436 26.31 -17.94 -7.66
CA PRO A 436 26.85 -17.05 -6.62
C PRO A 436 28.37 -17.24 -6.47
N GLN A 437 29.15 -16.17 -6.68
CA GLN A 437 30.56 -16.10 -6.27
C GLN A 437 30.73 -15.19 -5.04
N GLN A 438 31.41 -15.74 -4.03
CA GLN A 438 31.78 -15.09 -2.77
C GLN A 438 32.78 -13.92 -2.95
N PRO A 439 32.83 -12.95 -2.02
CA PRO A 439 33.70 -11.79 -2.12
C PRO A 439 35.13 -12.12 -1.65
N ALA A 440 36.12 -11.98 -2.54
CA ALA A 440 37.54 -12.04 -2.20
C ALA A 440 38.21 -10.65 -2.27
N GLN A 441 39.13 -10.45 -1.33
CA GLN A 441 39.78 -9.20 -0.94
C GLN A 441 40.73 -8.62 -2.00
N HIS A 442 40.91 -7.29 -1.93
CA HIS A 442 41.93 -6.54 -2.65
C HIS A 442 43.36 -7.07 -2.40
N LEU A 443 44.06 -7.44 -3.47
CA LEU A 443 45.52 -7.24 -3.60
C LEU A 443 45.90 -7.09 -5.08
N ARG A 444 46.70 -6.05 -5.36
CA ARG A 444 47.17 -5.64 -6.69
C ARG A 444 48.24 -6.59 -7.23
N SER A 445 48.08 -7.10 -8.46
CA SER A 445 49.16 -7.18 -9.49
C SER A 445 48.67 -7.79 -10.83
N SER A 446 49.07 -7.12 -11.93
CA SER A 446 49.11 -7.56 -13.34
C SER A 446 47.80 -7.79 -14.11
N PRO A 447 47.70 -7.34 -15.39
CA PRO A 447 46.50 -7.54 -16.20
C PRO A 447 46.36 -9.03 -16.61
N PRO A 448 45.16 -9.64 -16.58
CA PRO A 448 44.95 -10.96 -17.14
C PRO A 448 44.98 -10.89 -18.68
N GLU A 449 45.66 -11.85 -19.31
CA GLU A 449 45.52 -12.13 -20.74
C GLU A 449 44.06 -12.47 -21.08
N ALA A 450 43.62 -12.05 -22.27
CA ALA A 450 42.31 -12.38 -22.82
C ALA A 450 42.11 -13.91 -22.90
N PRO A 451 40.90 -14.44 -22.63
CA PRO A 451 40.63 -15.86 -22.78
C PRO A 451 40.75 -16.26 -24.26
N SER A 452 41.67 -17.17 -24.56
CA SER A 452 41.80 -17.78 -25.88
C SER A 452 40.72 -18.85 -26.06
N PHE A 453 39.86 -18.66 -27.07
CA PHE A 453 38.92 -19.69 -27.53
C PHE A 453 39.70 -20.87 -28.14
N PRO A 454 39.26 -22.13 -27.95
CA PRO A 454 39.89 -23.27 -28.59
C PRO A 454 39.73 -23.17 -30.12
N GLN A 455 40.87 -23.19 -30.82
CA GLN A 455 40.98 -23.16 -32.29
C GLN A 455 40.16 -24.30 -32.91
N GLY A 456 39.03 -23.96 -33.55
CA GLY A 456 38.18 -24.96 -34.22
C GLY A 456 36.81 -24.48 -34.72
N LEU A 457 36.29 -23.33 -34.26
CA LEU A 457 34.94 -22.83 -34.60
C LEU A 457 34.91 -21.69 -35.63
N ASP A 458 36.02 -21.39 -36.29
CA ASP A 458 36.12 -20.27 -37.26
C ASP A 458 35.68 -20.64 -38.69
N ASN A 459 35.23 -21.87 -38.93
CA ASN A 459 34.82 -22.33 -40.25
C ASN A 459 33.29 -22.42 -40.38
N PRO A 460 32.63 -21.45 -41.05
CA PRO A 460 31.16 -21.37 -41.13
C PRO A 460 30.54 -22.56 -41.88
N ALA A 461 31.27 -23.24 -42.76
CA ALA A 461 30.80 -24.45 -43.43
C ALA A 461 30.67 -25.64 -42.46
N LEU A 462 31.64 -25.78 -41.56
CA LEU A 462 31.70 -26.88 -40.59
C LEU A 462 30.63 -26.70 -39.49
N LEU A 463 30.40 -25.45 -39.07
CA LEU A 463 29.35 -25.08 -38.14
C LEU A 463 27.95 -25.33 -38.73
N ARG A 464 27.76 -24.99 -40.00
CA ARG A 464 26.51 -25.27 -40.73
C ARG A 464 26.21 -26.76 -40.79
N ASP A 465 27.19 -27.57 -41.17
CA ASP A 465 27.00 -29.02 -41.31
C ASP A 465 26.69 -29.68 -39.97
N MET A 466 27.31 -29.21 -38.88
CA MET A 466 27.02 -29.66 -37.52
C MET A 466 25.58 -29.33 -37.09
N LEU A 467 25.13 -28.10 -37.31
CA LEU A 467 23.77 -27.64 -36.96
C LEU A 467 22.68 -28.34 -37.79
N LEU A 468 22.98 -28.70 -39.04
CA LEU A 468 22.07 -29.49 -39.89
C LEU A 468 22.05 -30.97 -39.51
N ALA A 469 23.15 -31.50 -38.95
CA ALA A 469 23.27 -32.88 -38.52
C ALA A 469 22.53 -33.17 -37.21
N ASN A 470 22.22 -32.15 -36.39
CA ASN A 470 21.51 -32.30 -35.12
C ASN A 470 20.13 -31.62 -35.14
N PRO A 471 19.03 -32.38 -35.35
CA PRO A 471 17.67 -31.85 -35.42
C PRO A 471 17.22 -31.09 -34.17
N HIS A 472 17.75 -31.44 -33.00
CA HIS A 472 17.42 -30.79 -31.74
C HIS A 472 18.06 -29.40 -31.65
N GLU A 473 19.33 -29.26 -32.05
CA GLU A 473 20.02 -27.97 -32.11
C GLU A 473 19.40 -27.05 -33.16
N LEU A 474 18.97 -27.60 -34.29
CA LEU A 474 18.27 -26.84 -35.32
C LEU A 474 16.91 -26.30 -34.82
N SER A 475 16.18 -27.09 -34.03
CA SER A 475 14.93 -26.66 -33.39
C SER A 475 15.17 -25.52 -32.41
N LEU A 476 16.20 -25.65 -31.57
CA LEU A 476 16.58 -24.63 -30.59
C LEU A 476 17.05 -23.33 -31.27
N LEU A 477 17.77 -23.45 -32.39
CA LEU A 477 18.24 -22.31 -33.18
C LEU A 477 17.08 -21.56 -33.85
N LYS A 478 16.07 -22.28 -34.36
CA LYS A 478 14.85 -21.68 -34.94
C LYS A 478 14.08 -20.85 -33.91
N GLU A 479 14.03 -21.34 -32.68
CA GLU A 479 13.32 -20.68 -31.59
C GLU A 479 14.10 -19.46 -31.07
N ARG A 480 15.42 -19.57 -30.94
CA ARG A 480 16.25 -18.55 -30.28
C ARG A 480 16.91 -17.54 -31.21
N ASN A 481 17.08 -17.86 -32.49
CA ASN A 481 17.69 -16.96 -33.48
C ASN A 481 17.13 -17.23 -34.89
N PRO A 482 15.87 -16.82 -35.15
CA PRO A 482 15.19 -17.06 -36.41
C PRO A 482 15.97 -16.59 -37.65
N PRO A 483 16.62 -15.40 -37.67
CA PRO A 483 17.35 -14.94 -38.84
C PRO A 483 18.54 -15.83 -39.24
N LEU A 484 19.29 -16.34 -38.25
CA LEU A 484 20.42 -17.25 -38.50
C LEU A 484 19.92 -18.65 -38.88
N ALA A 485 18.83 -19.12 -38.28
CA ALA A 485 18.17 -20.37 -38.64
C ALA A 485 17.62 -20.35 -40.06
N GLU A 486 16.98 -19.26 -40.49
CA GLU A 486 16.51 -19.06 -41.86
C GLU A 486 17.66 -19.03 -42.87
N ALA A 487 18.76 -18.34 -42.54
CA ALA A 487 19.96 -18.33 -43.36
C ALA A 487 20.58 -19.74 -43.50
N LEU A 488 20.60 -20.52 -42.41
CA LEU A 488 21.06 -21.91 -42.40
C LEU A 488 20.18 -22.83 -43.27
N LEU A 489 18.85 -22.72 -43.11
CA LEU A 489 17.85 -23.54 -43.82
C LEU A 489 17.69 -23.17 -45.29
N SER A 490 18.05 -21.94 -45.67
CA SER A 490 18.04 -21.49 -47.06
C SER A 490 19.03 -22.26 -47.96
N GLY A 491 19.98 -22.98 -47.34
CA GLY A 491 20.98 -23.78 -48.05
C GLY A 491 22.12 -22.95 -48.66
N ASP A 492 22.07 -21.62 -48.54
CA ASP A 492 23.06 -20.69 -49.06
C ASP A 492 24.18 -20.45 -48.01
N LEU A 493 25.39 -20.92 -48.32
CA LEU A 493 26.52 -20.83 -47.41
C LEU A 493 27.03 -19.38 -47.26
N GLU A 494 26.95 -18.57 -48.32
CA GLU A 494 27.38 -17.17 -48.26
C GLU A 494 26.41 -16.36 -47.41
N LYS A 495 25.11 -16.60 -47.57
CA LYS A 495 24.08 -15.96 -46.74
C LYS A 495 24.21 -16.34 -45.26
N PHE A 496 24.41 -17.62 -44.96
CA PHE A 496 24.65 -18.09 -43.59
C PHE A 496 25.92 -17.46 -42.98
N THR A 497 27.02 -17.44 -43.73
CA THR A 497 28.28 -16.86 -43.28
C THR A 497 28.15 -15.37 -43.02
N LYS A 498 27.46 -14.64 -43.90
CA LYS A 498 27.24 -13.20 -43.75
C LYS A 498 26.46 -12.88 -42.48
N VAL A 499 25.34 -13.57 -42.25
CA VAL A 499 24.50 -13.37 -41.05
C VAL A 499 25.26 -13.75 -39.77
N LEU A 500 26.05 -14.83 -39.80
CA LEU A 500 26.89 -15.26 -38.68
C LEU A 500 27.94 -14.21 -38.31
N VAL A 501 28.66 -13.67 -39.31
CA VAL A 501 29.72 -12.66 -39.11
C VAL A 501 29.12 -11.33 -38.63
N GLU A 502 27.99 -10.91 -39.20
CA GLU A 502 27.29 -9.69 -38.80
C GLU A 502 26.81 -9.78 -37.33
N GLN A 503 26.26 -10.92 -36.91
CA GLN A 503 25.88 -11.15 -35.50
C GLN A 503 27.10 -11.20 -34.55
N GLN A 504 28.22 -11.78 -34.97
CA GLN A 504 29.46 -11.79 -34.17
C GLN A 504 30.03 -10.38 -34.00
N GLN A 505 30.00 -9.56 -35.05
CA GLN A 505 30.46 -8.17 -35.00
C GLN A 505 29.54 -7.29 -34.16
N ASP A 506 28.22 -7.46 -34.27
CA ASP A 506 27.25 -6.76 -33.43
C ASP A 506 27.41 -7.10 -31.95
N ARG A 507 27.70 -8.37 -31.64
CA ARG A 507 27.99 -8.81 -30.28
C ARG A 507 29.27 -8.18 -29.74
N ALA A 508 30.35 -8.23 -30.51
CA ALA A 508 31.61 -7.60 -30.13
C ALA A 508 31.43 -6.09 -29.90
N ARG A 509 30.64 -5.40 -30.74
CA ARG A 509 30.31 -3.98 -30.59
C ARG A 509 29.54 -3.68 -29.31
N ARG A 510 28.47 -4.42 -29.01
CA ARG A 510 27.68 -4.24 -27.77
C ARG A 510 28.51 -4.54 -26.52
N GLU A 511 29.35 -5.56 -26.56
CA GLU A 511 30.21 -5.93 -25.45
C GLU A 511 31.30 -4.87 -25.22
N GLN A 512 31.85 -4.29 -26.30
CA GLN A 512 32.83 -3.22 -26.24
C GLN A 512 32.22 -1.88 -25.81
N GLU A 513 30.97 -1.60 -26.17
CA GLU A 513 30.18 -0.48 -25.62
C GLU A 513 29.88 -0.66 -24.13
N ARG A 514 29.50 -1.87 -23.70
CA ARG A 514 29.26 -2.20 -22.29
C ARG A 514 30.53 -2.04 -21.46
N ILE A 515 31.67 -2.54 -21.93
CA ILE A 515 32.98 -2.38 -21.28
C ILE A 515 33.36 -0.89 -21.20
N ARG A 516 33.05 -0.10 -22.22
CA ARG A 516 33.31 1.36 -22.23
C ARG A 516 32.43 2.11 -21.24
N LEU A 517 31.17 1.69 -21.05
CA LEU A 517 30.25 2.20 -20.02
C LEU A 517 30.71 1.84 -18.60
N PHE A 518 31.16 0.60 -18.37
CA PHE A 518 31.69 0.15 -17.08
C PHE A 518 33.08 0.73 -16.74
N ALA A 519 33.83 1.20 -17.75
CA ALA A 519 35.12 1.87 -17.59
C ALA A 519 34.99 3.41 -17.53
N ALA A 520 33.79 3.96 -17.71
CA ALA A 520 33.52 5.39 -17.56
C ALA A 520 33.44 5.78 -16.07
N ASP A 521 33.63 7.06 -15.80
CA ASP A 521 33.67 7.66 -14.46
C ASP A 521 32.40 7.29 -13.64
N PRO A 522 32.52 6.77 -12.40
CA PRO A 522 31.40 6.40 -11.53
C PRO A 522 30.31 7.46 -11.28
N PHE A 523 30.53 8.71 -11.70
CA PHE A 523 29.62 9.85 -11.53
C PHE A 523 28.89 10.27 -12.82
N ASP A 524 28.95 9.47 -13.89
CA ASP A 524 28.22 9.76 -15.13
C ASP A 524 26.72 9.38 -15.01
N LEU A 525 25.86 10.40 -15.08
CA LEU A 525 24.40 10.32 -14.89
C LEU A 525 23.72 9.42 -15.92
N GLU A 526 24.21 9.39 -17.17
CA GLU A 526 23.61 8.61 -18.25
C GLU A 526 23.95 7.12 -18.15
N ALA A 527 25.15 6.80 -17.62
CA ALA A 527 25.56 5.43 -17.35
C ALA A 527 24.81 4.82 -16.16
N GLN A 528 24.58 5.60 -15.09
CA GLN A 528 23.81 5.15 -13.92
C GLN A 528 22.35 4.84 -14.27
N ALA A 529 21.68 5.71 -15.03
CA ALA A 529 20.29 5.50 -15.45
C ALA A 529 20.10 4.22 -16.29
N LYS A 530 21.09 3.89 -17.13
CA LYS A 530 21.04 2.69 -17.97
C LYS A 530 21.30 1.40 -17.19
N ILE A 531 22.21 1.46 -16.21
CA ILE A 531 22.45 0.34 -15.27
C ILE A 531 21.21 0.09 -14.41
N GLU A 532 20.54 1.16 -13.97
CA GLU A 532 19.30 1.08 -13.19
C GLU A 532 18.16 0.42 -13.99
N GLU A 533 17.94 0.83 -15.23
CA GLU A 533 16.91 0.23 -16.08
C GLU A 533 17.18 -1.26 -16.35
N ASP A 534 18.45 -1.64 -16.57
CA ASP A 534 18.83 -3.05 -16.74
C ASP A 534 18.56 -3.88 -15.46
N ILE A 535 18.83 -3.33 -14.28
CA ILE A 535 18.53 -3.98 -12.98
C ILE A 535 17.02 -4.09 -12.77
N ARG A 536 16.26 -3.04 -13.15
CA ARG A 536 14.80 -3.03 -13.05
C ARG A 536 14.18 -4.12 -13.91
N GLN A 537 14.62 -4.25 -15.17
CA GLN A 537 14.15 -5.31 -16.07
C GLN A 537 14.47 -6.70 -15.52
N GLN A 538 15.67 -6.92 -14.96
CA GLN A 538 16.03 -8.20 -14.34
C GLN A 538 15.14 -8.55 -13.15
N ASN A 539 14.86 -7.59 -12.26
CA ASN A 539 13.97 -7.83 -11.12
C ASN A 539 12.54 -8.17 -11.58
N ILE A 540 12.07 -7.56 -12.67
CA ILE A 540 10.75 -7.86 -13.26
C ILE A 540 10.72 -9.28 -13.83
N GLU A 541 11.74 -9.68 -14.59
CA GLU A 541 11.84 -11.03 -15.16
C GLU A 541 11.99 -12.12 -14.09
N GLU A 542 12.81 -11.88 -13.05
CA GLU A 542 12.95 -12.78 -11.91
C GLU A 542 11.63 -12.96 -11.18
N ASN A 543 10.92 -11.87 -10.89
CA ASN A 543 9.61 -11.93 -10.24
C ASN A 543 8.58 -12.67 -11.09
N MET A 544 8.57 -12.46 -12.41
CA MET A 544 7.69 -13.18 -13.33
C MET A 544 7.99 -14.68 -13.35
N THR A 545 9.27 -15.05 -13.31
CA THR A 545 9.72 -16.45 -13.25
C THR A 545 9.28 -17.12 -11.95
N ILE A 546 9.48 -16.43 -10.81
CA ILE A 546 9.03 -16.91 -9.50
C ILE A 546 7.52 -17.09 -9.48
N ALA A 547 6.76 -16.13 -10.02
CA ALA A 547 5.31 -16.22 -10.09
C ALA A 547 4.85 -17.44 -10.91
N MET A 548 5.50 -17.71 -12.06
CA MET A 548 5.18 -18.88 -12.90
C MET A 548 5.49 -20.22 -12.21
N GLU A 549 6.51 -20.28 -11.35
CA GLU A 549 6.89 -21.49 -10.61
C GLU A 549 6.03 -21.72 -9.36
N GLU A 550 5.79 -20.67 -8.57
CA GLU A 550 5.16 -20.78 -7.23
C GLU A 550 3.64 -20.62 -7.26
N ALA A 551 3.08 -19.90 -8.23
CA ALA A 551 1.65 -19.62 -8.33
C ALA A 551 1.14 -19.70 -9.79
N PRO A 552 1.25 -20.87 -10.45
CA PRO A 552 0.82 -21.04 -11.84
C PRO A 552 -0.67 -20.72 -12.04
N GLU A 553 -1.51 -20.87 -11.01
CA GLU A 553 -2.91 -20.45 -11.02
C GLU A 553 -3.13 -18.94 -11.20
N SER A 554 -2.15 -18.09 -10.86
CA SER A 554 -2.24 -16.63 -11.05
C SER A 554 -2.24 -16.23 -12.53
N PHE A 555 -1.82 -17.15 -13.40
CA PHE A 555 -1.85 -17.03 -14.86
C PHE A 555 -3.08 -17.71 -15.48
N GLY A 556 -3.91 -18.36 -14.66
CA GLY A 556 -5.15 -19.00 -15.07
C GLY A 556 -6.29 -17.98 -15.23
N GLN A 557 -7.07 -18.12 -16.30
CA GLN A 557 -8.22 -17.26 -16.55
C GLN A 557 -9.37 -17.64 -15.60
N VAL A 558 -9.83 -16.69 -14.78
CA VAL A 558 -10.95 -16.92 -13.84
C VAL A 558 -12.27 -16.76 -14.57
N VAL A 559 -13.06 -17.84 -14.62
CA VAL A 559 -14.40 -17.85 -15.22
C VAL A 559 -15.37 -17.05 -14.35
N MET A 560 -16.06 -16.08 -14.97
CA MET A 560 -17.04 -15.22 -14.29
C MET A 560 -18.29 -15.99 -13.86
N LEU A 561 -18.88 -15.61 -12.73
CA LEU A 561 -20.01 -16.31 -12.12
C LEU A 561 -21.36 -15.91 -12.77
N TYR A 562 -21.94 -16.80 -13.56
CA TYR A 562 -23.28 -16.63 -14.14
C TYR A 562 -24.24 -17.71 -13.68
N ILE A 563 -25.53 -17.39 -13.62
CA ILE A 563 -26.61 -18.36 -13.37
C ILE A 563 -27.73 -18.22 -14.41
N ASN A 564 -28.49 -19.30 -14.62
CA ASN A 564 -29.72 -19.24 -15.39
C ASN A 564 -30.88 -18.79 -14.50
N CYS A 565 -31.68 -17.84 -14.98
CA CYS A 565 -32.94 -17.45 -14.36
C CYS A 565 -33.99 -17.17 -15.44
N LYS A 566 -35.22 -16.86 -15.01
CA LYS A 566 -36.28 -16.40 -15.91
C LYS A 566 -36.93 -15.14 -15.36
N VAL A 567 -37.22 -14.19 -16.23
CA VAL A 567 -37.99 -12.99 -15.88
C VAL A 567 -39.22 -12.96 -16.76
N ASN A 568 -40.39 -12.96 -16.13
CA ASN A 568 -41.68 -13.03 -16.83
C ASN A 568 -41.76 -14.23 -17.82
N GLY A 569 -41.17 -15.37 -17.46
CA GLY A 569 -41.13 -16.60 -18.27
C GLY A 569 -40.05 -16.65 -19.35
N HIS A 570 -39.32 -15.55 -19.60
CA HIS A 570 -38.23 -15.49 -20.57
C HIS A 570 -36.89 -15.85 -19.92
N PRO A 571 -36.04 -16.69 -20.55
CA PRO A 571 -34.75 -17.05 -20.00
C PRO A 571 -33.78 -15.86 -20.01
N VAL A 572 -33.05 -15.69 -18.91
CA VAL A 572 -32.07 -14.63 -18.69
C VAL A 572 -30.83 -15.24 -18.04
N LYS A 573 -29.64 -14.83 -18.47
CA LYS A 573 -28.38 -15.17 -17.80
C LYS A 573 -28.00 -14.00 -16.91
N ALA A 574 -27.98 -14.24 -15.60
CA ALA A 574 -27.64 -13.23 -14.62
C ALA A 574 -26.18 -13.37 -14.20
N PHE A 575 -25.41 -12.29 -14.32
CA PHE A 575 -24.08 -12.18 -13.76
C PHE A 575 -24.19 -11.95 -12.25
N VAL A 576 -23.49 -12.74 -11.44
CA VAL A 576 -23.55 -12.66 -9.97
C VAL A 576 -22.35 -11.85 -9.49
N ASP A 577 -22.60 -10.66 -8.95
CA ASP A 577 -21.56 -9.72 -8.55
C ASP A 577 -21.86 -9.16 -7.15
N SER A 578 -21.10 -9.59 -6.16
CA SER A 578 -21.20 -9.08 -4.79
C SER A 578 -20.56 -7.70 -4.61
N GLY A 579 -19.72 -7.25 -5.55
CA GLY A 579 -19.11 -5.93 -5.55
C GLY A 579 -20.05 -4.83 -6.06
N ALA A 580 -21.03 -5.19 -6.88
CA ALA A 580 -22.06 -4.26 -7.32
C ALA A 580 -23.12 -4.03 -6.22
N GLN A 581 -23.29 -2.78 -5.79
CA GLN A 581 -24.29 -2.44 -4.78
C GLN A 581 -25.74 -2.69 -5.26
N MET A 582 -26.00 -2.50 -6.56
CA MET A 582 -27.34 -2.53 -7.14
C MET A 582 -27.49 -3.60 -8.23
N THR A 583 -28.64 -4.27 -8.23
CA THR A 583 -29.05 -5.14 -9.34
C THR A 583 -29.49 -4.29 -10.53
N ILE A 584 -28.96 -4.60 -11.71
CA ILE A 584 -29.22 -3.89 -12.96
C ILE A 584 -29.63 -4.85 -14.08
N MET A 585 -30.39 -4.34 -15.05
CA MET A 585 -30.82 -5.08 -16.24
C MET A 585 -30.72 -4.20 -17.47
N SER A 586 -30.29 -4.75 -18.60
CA SER A 586 -30.23 -3.99 -19.85
C SER A 586 -31.63 -3.70 -20.42
N GLN A 587 -31.75 -2.59 -21.16
CA GLN A 587 -32.99 -2.25 -21.86
C GLN A 587 -33.44 -3.37 -22.80
N ALA A 588 -32.50 -3.92 -23.57
CA ALA A 588 -32.76 -5.02 -24.50
C ALA A 588 -33.32 -6.27 -23.79
N CYS A 589 -32.80 -6.59 -22.60
CA CYS A 589 -33.33 -7.69 -21.78
C CYS A 589 -34.73 -7.37 -21.25
N ALA A 590 -34.98 -6.15 -20.78
CA ALA A 590 -36.29 -5.72 -20.28
C ALA A 590 -37.38 -5.72 -21.38
N GLU A 591 -37.02 -5.34 -22.60
CA GLU A 591 -37.87 -5.45 -23.79
C GLU A 591 -38.17 -6.91 -24.13
N ARG A 592 -37.14 -7.76 -24.19
CA ARG A 592 -37.27 -9.19 -24.48
C ARG A 592 -38.12 -9.92 -23.43
N CYS A 593 -38.02 -9.51 -22.16
CA CYS A 593 -38.83 -10.06 -21.07
C CYS A 593 -40.24 -9.44 -20.98
N ASN A 594 -40.60 -8.51 -21.86
CA ASN A 594 -41.89 -7.81 -21.86
C ASN A 594 -42.23 -7.09 -20.54
N ILE A 595 -41.21 -6.55 -19.86
CA ILE A 595 -41.36 -5.83 -18.59
C ILE A 595 -41.16 -4.32 -18.70
N MET A 596 -40.96 -3.78 -19.89
CA MET A 596 -40.81 -2.32 -20.11
C MET A 596 -41.98 -1.50 -19.55
N ARG A 597 -43.18 -2.08 -19.50
CA ARG A 597 -44.38 -1.47 -18.88
C ARG A 597 -44.26 -1.25 -17.36
N LEU A 598 -43.31 -1.91 -16.69
CA LEU A 598 -43.07 -1.80 -15.24
C LEU A 598 -41.98 -0.77 -14.89
N VAL A 599 -41.32 -0.20 -15.91
CA VAL A 599 -40.20 0.72 -15.72
C VAL A 599 -40.72 2.11 -15.35
N ASP A 600 -40.44 2.54 -14.13
CA ASP A 600 -40.73 3.89 -13.65
C ASP A 600 -39.63 4.86 -14.11
N ARG A 601 -39.92 5.64 -15.15
CA ARG A 601 -39.00 6.63 -15.73
C ARG A 601 -38.72 7.83 -14.84
N ARG A 602 -39.46 8.03 -13.73
CA ARG A 602 -39.13 9.08 -12.75
C ARG A 602 -37.78 8.81 -12.06
N TRP A 603 -37.32 7.58 -12.11
CA TRP A 603 -36.02 7.12 -11.63
C TRP A 603 -34.98 7.07 -12.75
N ALA A 604 -35.23 7.75 -13.88
CA ALA A 604 -34.22 7.97 -14.89
C ALA A 604 -33.10 8.85 -14.32
N GLY A 605 -31.86 8.57 -14.72
CA GLY A 605 -30.70 9.25 -14.19
C GLY A 605 -29.42 8.79 -14.86
N ILE A 606 -28.28 9.14 -14.26
CA ILE A 606 -26.96 8.70 -14.70
C ILE A 606 -26.38 7.88 -13.56
N ALA A 607 -26.09 6.61 -13.81
CA ALA A 607 -25.28 5.78 -12.92
C ALA A 607 -23.82 6.24 -13.06
N LYS A 608 -23.22 6.68 -11.96
CA LYS A 608 -21.77 6.93 -11.86
C LYS A 608 -21.16 5.78 -11.06
N GLY A 609 -20.25 5.05 -11.69
CA GLY A 609 -19.41 3.99 -11.10
C GLY A 609 -18.09 3.96 -11.87
N VAL A 610 -17.60 2.77 -12.26
CA VAL A 610 -16.42 2.58 -13.14
C VAL A 610 -16.61 3.21 -14.56
N GLY A 611 -17.79 3.77 -14.84
CA GLY A 611 -18.10 4.60 -16.00
C GLY A 611 -19.41 5.36 -15.79
N THR A 612 -19.77 6.21 -16.76
CA THR A 612 -21.06 6.92 -16.79
C THR A 612 -22.03 6.18 -17.69
N GLN A 613 -23.15 5.69 -17.15
CA GLN A 613 -24.19 5.00 -17.93
C GLN A 613 -25.58 5.58 -17.65
N LYS A 614 -26.40 5.69 -18.69
CA LYS A 614 -27.74 6.25 -18.58
C LYS A 614 -28.74 5.21 -18.05
N ILE A 615 -29.33 5.53 -16.90
CA ILE A 615 -30.45 4.78 -16.32
C ILE A 615 -31.74 5.28 -16.95
N ILE A 616 -32.50 4.38 -17.57
CA ILE A 616 -33.79 4.67 -18.20
C ILE A 616 -34.90 4.81 -17.16
N GLY A 617 -34.80 4.04 -16.08
CA GLY A 617 -35.77 4.02 -14.99
C GLY A 617 -35.56 2.79 -14.11
N ARG A 618 -36.49 2.58 -13.17
CA ARG A 618 -36.40 1.47 -12.20
C ARG A 618 -37.64 0.59 -12.23
N VAL A 619 -37.43 -0.72 -12.16
CA VAL A 619 -38.49 -1.70 -11.86
C VAL A 619 -38.51 -1.90 -10.35
N HIS A 620 -39.60 -1.45 -9.71
CA HIS A 620 -39.73 -1.52 -8.25
C HIS A 620 -39.95 -2.94 -7.74
N LEU A 621 -40.63 -3.78 -8.53
CA LEU A 621 -40.92 -5.17 -8.17
C LEU A 621 -41.19 -5.99 -9.44
N ALA A 622 -40.40 -7.04 -9.65
CA ALA A 622 -40.63 -8.09 -10.63
C ALA A 622 -40.21 -9.44 -10.05
N GLN A 623 -40.87 -10.51 -10.47
CA GLN A 623 -40.52 -11.87 -10.06
C GLN A 623 -39.40 -12.41 -10.95
N VAL A 624 -38.25 -12.70 -10.34
CA VAL A 624 -37.13 -13.39 -10.98
C VAL A 624 -37.18 -14.83 -10.55
N GLN A 625 -37.44 -15.72 -11.50
CA GLN A 625 -37.50 -17.16 -11.26
C GLN A 625 -36.11 -17.75 -11.32
N ILE A 626 -35.65 -18.37 -10.23
CA ILE A 626 -34.42 -19.16 -10.18
C ILE A 626 -34.84 -20.57 -9.81
N GLU A 627 -34.58 -21.54 -10.69
CA GLU A 627 -35.11 -22.90 -10.57
C GLU A 627 -36.65 -22.90 -10.38
N GLY A 628 -37.14 -23.36 -9.22
CA GLY A 628 -38.55 -23.36 -8.85
C GLY A 628 -39.02 -22.14 -8.08
N ASP A 629 -38.11 -21.25 -7.67
CA ASP A 629 -38.41 -20.16 -6.75
C ASP A 629 -38.68 -18.85 -7.49
N PHE A 630 -39.70 -18.12 -7.06
CA PHE A 630 -40.03 -16.79 -7.56
C PHE A 630 -39.57 -15.74 -6.57
N LEU A 631 -38.45 -15.09 -6.89
CA LEU A 631 -37.81 -14.11 -6.03
C LEU A 631 -38.31 -12.70 -6.37
N PRO A 632 -38.93 -11.97 -5.43
CA PRO A 632 -39.30 -10.58 -5.65
C PRO A 632 -38.05 -9.71 -5.68
N CYS A 633 -37.74 -9.16 -6.86
CA CYS A 633 -36.56 -8.33 -7.09
C CYS A 633 -36.92 -6.93 -7.59
N SER A 634 -36.08 -5.96 -7.23
CA SER A 634 -36.11 -4.61 -7.78
C SER A 634 -34.80 -4.35 -8.50
N PHE A 635 -34.81 -3.70 -9.66
CA PHE A 635 -33.59 -3.43 -10.43
C PHE A 635 -33.73 -2.20 -11.33
N SER A 636 -32.60 -1.55 -11.58
CA SER A 636 -32.52 -0.39 -12.49
C SER A 636 -32.30 -0.85 -13.93
N ILE A 637 -32.91 -0.16 -14.89
CA ILE A 637 -32.77 -0.46 -16.32
C ILE A 637 -31.75 0.50 -16.94
N LEU A 638 -30.69 -0.04 -17.54
CA LEU A 638 -29.65 0.72 -18.21
C LEU A 638 -29.77 0.58 -19.73
N GLU A 639 -29.44 1.64 -20.47
CA GLU A 639 -29.58 1.71 -21.93
C GLU A 639 -28.59 0.79 -22.65
N GLU A 640 -27.31 0.87 -22.29
CA GLU A 640 -26.25 0.09 -22.92
C GLU A 640 -25.48 -0.70 -21.86
N GLN A 641 -25.62 -2.02 -21.89
CA GLN A 641 -24.90 -2.93 -21.01
C GLN A 641 -24.61 -4.23 -21.78
N PRO A 642 -23.38 -4.78 -21.70
CA PRO A 642 -22.99 -5.97 -22.47
C PRO A 642 -23.71 -7.25 -22.01
N MET A 643 -24.06 -7.33 -20.72
CA MET A 643 -24.77 -8.47 -20.14
C MET A 643 -26.26 -8.16 -19.94
N ASP A 644 -27.09 -9.20 -19.93
CA ASP A 644 -28.54 -9.08 -19.83
C ASP A 644 -29.01 -8.56 -18.46
N MET A 645 -28.46 -9.14 -17.39
CA MET A 645 -28.81 -8.81 -16.01
C MET A 645 -27.60 -9.05 -15.11
N LEU A 646 -27.42 -8.17 -14.13
CA LEU A 646 -26.44 -8.31 -13.06
C LEU A 646 -27.19 -8.35 -11.74
N LEU A 647 -26.98 -9.42 -10.98
CA LEU A 647 -27.52 -9.63 -9.64
C LEU A 647 -26.54 -9.10 -8.59
N GLY A 648 -26.86 -7.92 -8.08
CA GLY A 648 -26.03 -7.17 -7.14
C GLY A 648 -26.28 -7.55 -5.68
N LEU A 649 -25.49 -6.93 -4.81
CA LEU A 649 -25.52 -7.15 -3.37
C LEU A 649 -26.88 -6.86 -2.72
N ASP A 650 -27.66 -5.92 -3.27
CA ASP A 650 -29.02 -5.61 -2.81
C ASP A 650 -29.97 -6.81 -2.85
N MET A 651 -29.98 -7.57 -3.94
CA MET A 651 -30.82 -8.76 -4.09
C MET A 651 -30.16 -9.98 -3.45
N LEU A 652 -28.82 -10.11 -3.52
CA LEU A 652 -28.10 -11.20 -2.84
C LEU A 652 -28.34 -11.16 -1.32
N LYS A 653 -28.23 -9.98 -0.68
CA LYS A 653 -28.53 -9.82 0.75
C LYS A 653 -30.01 -10.04 1.05
N ARG A 654 -30.91 -9.47 0.23
CA ARG A 654 -32.37 -9.60 0.45
C ARG A 654 -32.83 -11.07 0.47
N HIS A 655 -32.29 -11.89 -0.42
CA HIS A 655 -32.64 -13.32 -0.52
C HIS A 655 -31.66 -14.24 0.23
N GLN A 656 -30.78 -13.65 1.06
CA GLN A 656 -29.79 -14.36 1.87
C GLN A 656 -28.95 -15.36 1.05
N CYS A 657 -28.57 -14.96 -0.16
CA CYS A 657 -27.85 -15.85 -1.07
C CYS A 657 -26.45 -16.17 -0.53
N SER A 658 -25.98 -17.40 -0.75
CA SER A 658 -24.62 -17.85 -0.45
C SER A 658 -23.94 -18.28 -1.74
N ILE A 659 -22.85 -17.59 -2.10
CA ILE A 659 -21.97 -17.95 -3.22
C ILE A 659 -21.05 -19.07 -2.73
N ASP A 660 -21.37 -20.32 -3.03
CA ASP A 660 -20.58 -21.49 -2.62
C ASP A 660 -19.65 -21.90 -3.76
N LEU A 661 -18.44 -21.34 -3.78
CA LEU A 661 -17.41 -21.64 -4.78
C LEU A 661 -16.85 -23.06 -4.64
N LYS A 662 -16.95 -23.67 -3.44
CA LYS A 662 -16.50 -25.05 -3.23
C LYS A 662 -17.41 -26.04 -3.97
N LYS A 663 -18.72 -25.77 -4.01
CA LYS A 663 -19.70 -26.57 -4.77
C LYS A 663 -20.00 -26.01 -6.16
N ASN A 664 -19.50 -24.81 -6.46
CA ASN A 664 -19.78 -24.06 -7.68
C ASN A 664 -21.29 -23.80 -7.90
N VAL A 665 -22.00 -23.38 -6.85
CA VAL A 665 -23.44 -23.07 -6.88
C VAL A 665 -23.77 -21.76 -6.18
N LEU A 666 -24.84 -21.10 -6.60
CA LEU A 666 -25.51 -20.06 -5.83
C LEU A 666 -26.65 -20.70 -5.02
N VAL A 667 -26.57 -20.62 -3.70
CA VAL A 667 -27.62 -21.06 -2.78
C VAL A 667 -28.54 -19.88 -2.48
N ILE A 668 -29.85 -20.05 -2.60
CA ILE A 668 -30.86 -19.07 -2.21
C ILE A 668 -31.22 -19.32 -0.74
N GLY A 669 -30.80 -18.45 0.17
CA GLY A 669 -30.93 -18.72 1.61
C GLY A 669 -32.36 -18.77 2.11
N THR A 670 -33.28 -18.01 1.49
CA THR A 670 -34.69 -17.98 1.90
C THR A 670 -35.44 -19.29 1.63
N THR A 671 -35.06 -20.04 0.60
CA THR A 671 -35.74 -21.28 0.17
C THR A 671 -34.87 -22.53 0.30
N GLY A 672 -33.56 -22.37 0.38
CA GLY A 672 -32.57 -23.46 0.38
C GLY A 672 -32.27 -24.04 -1.00
N SER A 673 -32.93 -23.55 -2.06
CA SER A 673 -32.69 -23.99 -3.44
C SER A 673 -31.29 -23.59 -3.91
N GLN A 674 -30.76 -24.35 -4.86
CA GLN A 674 -29.40 -24.17 -5.38
C GLN A 674 -29.43 -24.18 -6.90
N THR A 675 -28.75 -23.22 -7.51
CA THR A 675 -28.50 -23.19 -8.97
C THR A 675 -27.00 -23.28 -9.22
N PRO A 676 -26.53 -24.14 -10.14
CA PRO A 676 -25.11 -24.19 -10.50
C PRO A 676 -24.68 -22.91 -11.23
N PHE A 677 -23.41 -22.54 -11.05
CA PHE A 677 -22.78 -21.54 -11.90
C PHE A 677 -22.53 -22.12 -13.31
N LEU A 678 -22.69 -21.29 -14.34
CA LEU A 678 -22.55 -21.72 -15.72
C LEU A 678 -21.09 -22.04 -16.05
N PRO A 679 -20.81 -23.14 -16.78
CA PRO A 679 -19.49 -23.42 -17.33
C PRO A 679 -19.17 -22.44 -18.47
N GLU A 680 -17.89 -22.31 -18.81
CA GLU A 680 -17.37 -21.37 -19.81
C GLU A 680 -18.11 -21.43 -21.17
N GLY A 681 -18.38 -22.64 -21.66
CA GLY A 681 -19.09 -22.86 -22.94
C GLY A 681 -20.55 -22.35 -22.95
N GLU A 682 -21.13 -22.11 -21.77
CA GLU A 682 -22.49 -21.60 -21.61
C GLU A 682 -22.53 -20.10 -21.29
N LEU A 683 -21.38 -19.41 -21.20
CA LEU A 683 -21.36 -17.98 -20.93
C LEU A 683 -21.90 -17.15 -22.12
N PRO A 684 -22.47 -15.95 -21.86
CA PRO A 684 -22.77 -14.99 -22.92
C PRO A 684 -21.52 -14.63 -23.73
N GLU A 685 -21.70 -14.26 -24.99
CA GLU A 685 -20.59 -13.93 -25.89
C GLU A 685 -19.74 -12.76 -25.37
N CYS A 686 -20.36 -11.75 -24.73
CA CYS A 686 -19.63 -10.66 -24.09
C CYS A 686 -18.69 -11.11 -22.96
N ALA A 687 -19.06 -12.15 -22.21
CA ALA A 687 -18.23 -12.71 -21.15
C ALA A 687 -17.12 -13.62 -21.70
N ARG A 688 -17.30 -14.16 -22.92
CA ARG A 688 -16.27 -14.87 -23.69
C ARG A 688 -15.31 -13.90 -24.40
N LEU A 689 -15.80 -12.75 -24.87
CA LEU A 689 -15.03 -11.75 -25.63
C LEU A 689 -14.23 -10.79 -24.76
N ALA A 690 -14.66 -10.51 -23.52
CA ALA A 690 -13.87 -9.75 -22.55
C ALA A 690 -12.49 -10.40 -22.29
N TYR A 691 -12.34 -11.67 -22.66
CA TYR A 691 -11.12 -12.46 -22.50
C TYR A 691 -10.85 -13.31 -23.75
N GLY A 692 -10.62 -12.63 -24.89
CA GLY A 692 -9.75 -13.12 -25.97
C GLY A 692 -10.18 -14.37 -26.75
N ALA A 693 -11.16 -14.23 -27.64
CA ALA A 693 -11.26 -15.11 -28.81
C ALA A 693 -10.70 -14.37 -30.04
N GLY A 694 -9.43 -14.61 -30.36
CA GLY A 694 -8.79 -14.04 -31.57
C GLY A 694 -7.28 -13.79 -31.50
N ARG A 695 -6.61 -14.05 -30.37
CA ARG A 695 -5.15 -13.81 -30.19
C ARG A 695 -4.25 -15.01 -30.50
N GLU A 696 -4.71 -15.99 -31.29
CA GLU A 696 -3.86 -17.13 -31.66
C GLU A 696 -3.10 -16.94 -32.99
N ASP A 697 -3.40 -15.91 -33.80
CA ASP A 697 -2.82 -15.76 -35.16
C ASP A 697 -2.06 -14.43 -35.43
N MET A 698 -1.84 -13.55 -34.45
CA MET A 698 -1.15 -12.26 -34.67
C MET A 698 0.16 -12.14 -33.90
N ARG A 699 1.23 -11.72 -34.58
CA ARG A 699 2.58 -11.62 -33.99
C ARG A 699 2.65 -10.42 -33.01
N PRO A 700 3.40 -10.52 -31.90
CA PRO A 700 3.47 -9.47 -30.87
C PRO A 700 3.84 -8.07 -31.40
N ASP A 701 4.72 -8.01 -32.41
CA ASP A 701 5.16 -6.76 -33.03
C ASP A 701 4.03 -6.05 -33.79
N GLU A 702 3.08 -6.81 -34.36
CA GLU A 702 1.93 -6.27 -35.10
C GLU A 702 0.87 -5.71 -34.15
N ILE A 703 0.77 -6.25 -32.94
CA ILE A 703 -0.14 -5.75 -31.89
C ILE A 703 0.37 -4.41 -31.36
N ALA A 704 1.68 -4.30 -31.10
CA ALA A 704 2.29 -3.06 -30.62
C ALA A 704 2.20 -1.92 -31.67
N ASP A 705 2.43 -2.25 -32.95
CA ASP A 705 2.30 -1.28 -34.04
C ASP A 705 0.83 -0.84 -34.26
N GLN A 706 -0.13 -1.76 -34.07
CA GLN A 706 -1.55 -1.46 -34.21
C GLN A 706 -2.09 -0.63 -33.03
N GLU A 707 -1.68 -0.93 -31.80
CA GLU A 707 -2.02 -0.14 -30.61
C GLU A 707 -1.39 1.25 -30.66
N LEU A 708 -0.14 1.37 -31.14
CA LEU A 708 0.52 2.65 -31.36
C LEU A 708 -0.16 3.46 -32.48
N ALA A 709 -0.58 2.80 -33.56
CA ALA A 709 -1.31 3.44 -34.65
C ALA A 709 -2.70 3.94 -34.19
N GLU A 710 -3.44 3.16 -33.40
CA GLU A 710 -4.73 3.59 -32.83
C GLU A 710 -4.55 4.74 -31.83
N ALA A 711 -3.51 4.71 -30.99
CA ALA A 711 -3.20 5.80 -30.07
C ALA A 711 -2.83 7.10 -30.79
N LEU A 712 -2.07 7.00 -31.89
CA LEU A 712 -1.73 8.13 -32.76
C LEU A 712 -2.96 8.65 -33.50
N GLN A 713 -3.85 7.77 -33.96
CA GLN A 713 -5.06 8.17 -34.68
C GLN A 713 -6.07 8.86 -33.77
N LYS A 714 -6.28 8.37 -32.54
CA LYS A 714 -7.08 9.05 -31.51
C LYS A 714 -6.50 10.42 -31.15
N SER A 715 -5.18 10.51 -31.01
CA SER A 715 -4.50 11.78 -30.74
C SER A 715 -4.68 12.81 -31.88
N VAL A 716 -4.73 12.35 -33.13
CA VAL A 716 -4.99 13.21 -34.31
C VAL A 716 -6.46 13.63 -34.38
N GLU A 717 -7.40 12.76 -34.04
CA GLU A 717 -8.84 13.10 -33.98
C GLU A 717 -9.16 14.10 -32.85
N GLU A 718 -8.55 13.94 -31.67
CA GLU A 718 -8.69 14.87 -30.55
C GLU A 718 -8.08 16.25 -30.85
N ALA A 719 -6.94 16.29 -31.54
CA ALA A 719 -6.33 17.55 -32.00
C ALA A 719 -7.18 18.25 -33.10
N GLY A 720 -7.88 17.49 -33.93
CA GLY A 720 -8.80 17.99 -34.96
C GLY A 720 -10.09 18.60 -34.38
N MET A 721 -10.62 18.05 -33.29
CA MET A 721 -11.79 18.63 -32.60
C MET A 721 -11.47 19.97 -31.93
N SER A 722 -10.25 20.16 -31.43
CA SER A 722 -9.80 21.43 -30.83
C SER A 722 -9.70 22.58 -31.85
N THR A 723 -9.49 22.28 -33.14
CA THR A 723 -9.36 23.29 -34.21
C THR A 723 -10.71 23.70 -34.83
N GLN A 724 -11.76 22.90 -34.67
CA GLN A 724 -13.11 23.29 -35.09
C GLN A 724 -13.84 24.18 -34.07
N LEU A 725 -13.56 24.00 -32.76
CA LEU A 725 -14.15 24.82 -31.69
C LEU A 725 -13.61 26.27 -31.67
N THR A 726 -12.42 26.52 -32.24
CA THR A 726 -11.82 27.86 -32.32
C THR A 726 -12.33 28.69 -33.51
N ASN A 727 -13.01 28.10 -34.49
CA ASN A 727 -13.54 28.82 -35.67
C ASN A 727 -15.05 29.12 -35.62
N CYS A 728 -15.74 28.79 -34.52
CA CYS A 728 -17.15 29.17 -34.30
C CYS A 728 -17.33 30.35 -33.32
N VAL A 729 -16.24 31.00 -32.90
CA VAL A 729 -16.28 32.24 -32.10
C VAL A 729 -15.36 33.28 -32.75
N THR A 730 -15.77 33.78 -33.91
CA THR A 730 -15.31 35.04 -34.50
C THR A 730 -16.45 35.79 -35.16
#